data_AF-A0A521KF27-F1
#
_entry.id   AF-A0A521KF27-F1
#
_cell.length_a   1.000
_cell.length_b   1.000
_cell.length_c   1.000
_cell.angle_alpha   90.00
_cell.angle_beta   90.00
_cell.angle_gamma   90.00
#
_symmetry.space_group_name_H-M   'P 1'
#
loop_
_entity.id
_entity.type
_entity.pdbx_description
1 polymer ?
#
loop_
_entity_poly.entity_id
_entity_poly.type
_entity_poly.pdbx_seq_one_letter_code
_entity_poly.pdbx_strand_id
1 'polypeptide(L)'
;MSAELGSAPSSGVSRVRVTIGARSTPRGKSHSCERATISSSAPSAQAISVAAGSRLAMRTVSSSREGAAFWQVGRCVPRPRPGCSSRAQPPVEIQPLVIGTAGHIDHGKSTLVHALTGVDPDRLPEEKERGLTIDLGFAPLVLPSGRTVGMVDVPGHERFLKNMVAGATGIDFVLLVIAADDGVMPQTREHLQIMQLLGLERGLVALTKIDAVEPALVDLAELDVRELVAGTFLEHAPILRVSAHTGAGLDELRAALQALADAATPRSAEGVFRMSVQRVFSARGHGTVVTGIPVAGRVGIGAALEVLPGGAQGRVRSLQAYKQSVDTARAGHSTAINLSDVRVDEVRRGSVVAAPGYFRALAMLGVRLTALASLERPLENRTRIRFHTGTADPSGEIVLLDVERLEPGATCLAQVRLDEPVVCAPGDRFLLRLLSPERTLGGGVIVEESRWRLKRFKEFVIDELAHQEQSLGSPAQLLEAMLLRRGAVLSSAQDLSLDLKLPVADVAALLAKLGGKSARAIGKSGKWMHAQSLTRGLARVTSALEQYFAANPLRSAVETSVLRASTGYDEALFHALLEEAAARQQLVLEAGGKVRAAGRSLALDAKSRALFDALRERLAAARFQPPTQPELAAAFNVKEAEIKRMLTLLADEGHARHVGEGLYFATAALEEARAAIAANCEKHGHLEIPALRDALDTTRKWLIPLLEHFDAQGLTIRQGANRVLRKR
;
A
#
# COMPACT_ATOMS: atom_id res chain seq x y z
N MET A 1 -45.03 -8.73 -47.19
CA MET A 1 -45.53 -7.52 -47.89
C MET A 1 -44.57 -6.40 -47.53
N SER A 2 -43.74 -5.80 -48.38
CA SER A 2 -43.45 -5.88 -49.83
C SER A 2 -42.03 -5.29 -49.98
N ALA A 3 -41.10 -5.91 -50.72
CA ALA A 3 -40.56 -5.45 -52.02
C ALA A 3 -39.90 -4.05 -51.99
N GLU A 4 -38.72 -3.74 -52.54
CA GLU A 4 -37.84 -4.40 -53.51
C GLU A 4 -36.56 -3.54 -53.74
N LEU A 5 -35.49 -4.20 -54.21
CA LEU A 5 -34.49 -3.81 -55.22
C LEU A 5 -33.50 -2.62 -55.03
N GLY A 6 -32.22 -2.92 -55.27
CA GLY A 6 -31.16 -1.93 -55.57
C GLY A 6 -29.76 -2.54 -55.68
N SER A 7 -29.38 -2.95 -56.89
CA SER A 7 -28.13 -3.58 -57.32
C SER A 7 -26.87 -2.68 -57.34
N ALA A 8 -25.70 -3.33 -57.31
CA ALA A 8 -24.33 -2.78 -57.47
C ALA A 8 -24.07 -2.07 -58.84
N PRO A 9 -22.89 -1.40 -59.06
CA PRO A 9 -21.70 -2.13 -59.53
C PRO A 9 -20.28 -1.57 -59.14
N SER A 10 -19.31 -2.50 -59.13
CA SER A 10 -17.86 -2.49 -59.46
C SER A 10 -17.00 -1.21 -59.55
N SER A 11 -15.77 -1.25 -59.02
CA SER A 11 -14.51 -1.40 -59.83
C SER A 11 -13.21 -1.28 -59.02
N GLY A 12 -12.24 -2.18 -59.32
CA GLY A 12 -10.77 -2.08 -59.17
C GLY A 12 -10.15 -1.83 -57.77
N VAL A 13 -8.98 -2.29 -57.36
CA VAL A 13 -7.75 -2.67 -58.07
C VAL A 13 -6.86 -3.51 -57.11
N SER A 14 -6.31 -4.60 -57.67
CA SER A 14 -5.03 -5.29 -57.41
C SER A 14 -4.60 -5.74 -56.00
N ARG A 15 -4.62 -7.07 -55.84
CA ARG A 15 -3.75 -7.85 -54.96
C ARG A 15 -2.33 -7.91 -55.54
N VAL A 16 -1.31 -7.70 -54.70
CA VAL A 16 -0.01 -8.34 -54.85
C VAL A 16 0.19 -9.26 -53.65
N ARG A 17 0.40 -10.54 -53.95
CA ARG A 17 0.64 -11.64 -53.03
C ARG A 17 2.06 -12.12 -53.34
N VAL A 18 2.95 -12.15 -52.35
CA VAL A 18 4.06 -13.12 -52.35
C VAL A 18 4.15 -13.73 -50.96
N THR A 19 4.31 -15.05 -51.00
CA THR A 19 4.04 -16.05 -49.99
C THR A 19 5.33 -16.56 -49.32
N ILE A 20 5.20 -16.87 -48.03
CA ILE A 20 5.60 -18.10 -47.31
C ILE A 20 7.10 -18.44 -47.19
N GLY A 21 7.51 -18.70 -45.94
CA GLY A 21 8.60 -19.63 -45.63
C GLY A 21 8.65 -19.95 -44.14
N ALA A 22 8.20 -21.15 -43.75
CA ALA A 22 8.06 -21.62 -42.38
C ALA A 22 9.24 -22.52 -41.92
N ARG A 23 9.23 -22.85 -40.62
CA ARG A 23 9.97 -23.91 -39.88
C ARG A 23 11.38 -23.51 -39.43
N SER A 24 11.97 -23.98 -38.34
CA SER A 24 11.62 -24.86 -37.20
C SER A 24 12.77 -24.76 -36.18
N THR A 25 12.50 -24.96 -34.89
CA THR A 25 13.51 -25.14 -33.83
C THR A 25 14.34 -26.43 -34.04
N PRO A 26 15.54 -26.53 -33.44
CA PRO A 26 15.65 -27.38 -32.24
C PRO A 26 16.68 -26.94 -31.17
N ARG A 27 16.60 -27.67 -30.05
CA ARG A 27 17.36 -27.64 -28.78
C ARG A 27 18.88 -27.87 -28.92
N GLY A 28 19.67 -27.44 -27.91
CA GLY A 28 21.00 -28.02 -27.66
C GLY A 28 21.89 -27.33 -26.61
N LYS A 29 22.12 -28.04 -25.51
CA LYS A 29 22.93 -27.82 -24.29
C LYS A 29 24.41 -27.34 -24.41
N SER A 30 24.86 -26.76 -23.28
CA SER A 30 26.10 -27.00 -22.48
C SER A 30 27.48 -26.40 -22.79
N HIS A 31 28.12 -25.94 -21.69
CA HIS A 31 29.56 -25.75 -21.40
C HIS A 31 30.24 -24.52 -22.04
N SER A 32 31.20 -23.81 -21.46
CA SER A 32 31.91 -23.76 -20.16
C SER A 32 32.86 -22.55 -20.21
N CYS A 33 33.36 -22.12 -19.04
CA CYS A 33 34.56 -21.30 -18.78
C CYS A 33 35.49 -20.93 -19.96
N GLU A 34 35.96 -19.67 -20.00
CA GLU A 34 37.37 -19.33 -19.66
C GLU A 34 37.64 -17.81 -19.64
N ARG A 35 38.55 -17.44 -18.73
CA ARG A 35 39.22 -16.13 -18.64
C ARG A 35 40.26 -16.02 -19.75
N ALA A 36 40.45 -14.83 -20.32
CA ALA A 36 41.79 -14.36 -20.71
C ALA A 36 41.83 -12.83 -20.89
N THR A 37 42.69 -12.21 -20.09
CA THR A 37 43.33 -10.90 -20.26
C THR A 37 44.13 -10.81 -21.55
N ILE A 38 44.03 -9.72 -22.33
CA ILE A 38 45.12 -9.21 -23.18
C ILE A 38 45.09 -7.68 -23.23
N SER A 39 46.25 -7.08 -22.93
CA SER A 39 46.64 -5.68 -23.02
C SER A 39 47.30 -5.35 -24.38
N SER A 40 47.52 -4.05 -24.61
CA SER A 40 48.35 -3.42 -25.67
C SER A 40 47.65 -3.31 -27.05
N SER A 41 47.82 -2.27 -27.87
CA SER A 41 48.77 -1.13 -27.94
C SER A 41 48.21 -0.06 -28.89
N ALA A 42 48.66 1.18 -28.71
CA ALA A 42 48.41 2.34 -29.57
C ALA A 42 48.97 2.22 -31.00
N PRO A 43 48.64 3.19 -31.87
CA PRO A 43 49.66 3.77 -32.74
C PRO A 43 49.69 5.33 -32.72
N SER A 44 50.92 5.85 -32.68
CA SER A 44 51.41 7.18 -33.10
C SER A 44 51.62 7.18 -34.63
N ALA A 45 51.83 8.24 -35.42
CA ALA A 45 52.04 9.69 -35.31
C ALA A 45 51.90 10.28 -36.74
N GLN A 46 51.72 11.59 -36.89
CA GLN A 46 52.53 12.39 -37.82
C GLN A 46 52.46 13.89 -37.47
N ALA A 47 53.62 14.53 -37.59
CA ALA A 47 53.93 15.89 -37.17
C ALA A 47 54.14 16.83 -38.37
N ILE A 48 53.94 18.13 -38.18
CA ILE A 48 54.55 19.20 -38.99
C ILE A 48 55.00 20.32 -38.04
N SER A 49 56.25 20.76 -38.19
CA SER A 49 56.87 21.91 -37.52
C SER A 49 57.41 22.90 -38.56
N VAL A 50 57.36 24.20 -38.28
CA VAL A 50 58.30 25.21 -38.83
C VAL A 50 58.59 26.29 -37.76
N ALA A 51 59.87 26.69 -37.65
CA ALA A 51 60.52 27.64 -36.73
C ALA A 51 60.36 29.13 -37.19
N ALA A 52 60.90 30.24 -36.61
CA ALA A 52 62.04 30.52 -35.71
C ALA A 52 62.03 31.99 -35.18
N GLY A 53 62.82 32.29 -34.13
CA GLY A 53 63.53 33.56 -33.82
C GLY A 53 62.77 34.63 -32.97
N SER A 54 63.31 35.35 -31.97
CA SER A 54 64.69 35.66 -31.52
C SER A 54 64.69 36.27 -30.08
N ARG A 55 65.88 36.57 -29.51
CA ARG A 55 66.28 36.69 -28.08
C ARG A 55 66.38 38.14 -27.53
N LEU A 56 66.29 38.30 -26.18
CA LEU A 56 67.18 39.08 -25.24
C LEU A 56 66.59 38.94 -23.80
N ALA A 57 67.21 38.35 -22.75
CA ALA A 57 68.35 38.73 -21.87
C ALA A 57 68.23 40.16 -21.28
N MET A 58 68.45 40.50 -19.99
CA MET A 58 69.01 39.83 -18.80
C MET A 58 68.80 40.71 -17.53
N ARG A 59 68.61 40.06 -16.36
CA ARG A 59 69.19 40.29 -15.00
C ARG A 59 69.20 41.66 -14.29
N THR A 60 68.80 41.63 -13.00
CA THR A 60 69.62 41.78 -11.75
C THR A 60 68.71 41.48 -10.53
N VAL A 61 68.86 40.42 -9.70
CA VAL A 61 69.90 40.00 -8.70
C VAL A 61 69.66 40.53 -7.27
N SER A 62 69.20 39.60 -6.40
CA SER A 62 69.58 39.38 -4.97
C SER A 62 69.16 40.42 -3.90
N SER A 63 68.94 40.11 -2.61
CA SER A 63 69.32 38.96 -1.78
C SER A 63 68.52 38.93 -0.44
N SER A 64 68.25 37.70 0.05
CA SER A 64 68.36 37.18 1.45
C SER A 64 67.54 37.84 2.60
N ARG A 65 66.93 37.14 3.56
CA ARG A 65 67.28 35.94 4.36
C ARG A 65 66.00 35.25 4.86
N GLU A 66 65.82 33.94 4.69
CA GLU A 66 66.02 32.84 5.67
C GLU A 66 65.19 32.91 6.98
N GLY A 67 64.54 31.78 7.32
CA GLY A 67 64.29 31.42 8.73
C GLY A 67 62.94 30.78 9.04
N ALA A 68 62.96 29.48 9.32
CA ALA A 68 61.84 28.65 9.75
C ALA A 68 61.44 28.85 11.23
N ALA A 69 60.33 28.17 11.60
CA ALA A 69 59.99 27.60 12.92
C ALA A 69 58.94 28.30 13.83
N PHE A 70 57.86 27.53 14.05
CA PHE A 70 57.22 27.18 15.33
C PHE A 70 56.92 28.24 16.43
N TRP A 71 55.61 28.41 16.66
CA TRP A 71 54.83 28.46 17.92
C TRP A 71 55.24 29.29 19.16
N GLN A 72 54.22 29.99 19.69
CA GLN A 72 54.04 30.67 21.00
C GLN A 72 54.73 32.04 21.13
N VAL A 73 54.13 33.14 21.60
CA VAL A 73 53.16 33.40 22.69
C VAL A 73 52.36 34.68 22.29
N GLY A 74 51.02 34.68 22.27
CA GLY A 74 50.18 35.07 23.41
C GLY A 74 49.79 36.55 23.41
N ARG A 75 48.57 36.88 22.95
CA ARG A 75 47.82 38.05 23.44
C ARG A 75 46.35 37.66 23.62
N CYS A 76 45.86 37.93 24.83
CA CYS A 76 44.53 37.66 25.32
C CYS A 76 43.46 38.31 24.43
N VAL A 77 42.54 37.49 23.89
CA VAL A 77 41.24 37.91 23.39
C VAL A 77 40.23 37.72 24.52
N PRO A 78 39.41 38.72 24.89
CA PRO A 78 38.49 38.58 26.00
C PRO A 78 37.40 37.55 25.69
N ARG A 79 37.12 36.67 26.64
CA ARG A 79 36.01 35.69 26.59
C ARG A 79 34.67 36.42 26.37
N PRO A 80 33.76 35.89 25.52
CA PRO A 80 32.43 36.48 25.38
C PRO A 80 31.65 36.26 26.69
N ARG A 81 30.98 37.32 27.16
CA ARG A 81 30.03 37.25 28.27
C ARG A 81 28.83 36.36 27.87
N PRO A 82 28.37 35.45 28.74
CA PRO A 82 27.12 34.73 28.50
C PRO A 82 25.96 35.70 28.76
N GLY A 83 25.21 36.06 27.72
CA GLY A 83 24.06 36.96 27.88
C GLY A 83 23.78 37.90 26.72
N CYS A 84 24.11 37.53 25.48
CA CYS A 84 23.55 38.19 24.32
C CYS A 84 22.59 37.21 23.65
N SER A 85 21.34 37.17 24.15
CA SER A 85 20.25 36.61 23.38
C SER A 85 20.19 37.41 22.08
N SER A 86 20.56 36.78 20.96
CA SER A 86 20.02 37.20 19.68
C SER A 86 18.52 37.33 19.89
N ARG A 87 17.95 38.52 19.70
CA ARG A 87 16.50 38.68 19.65
C ARG A 87 16.00 37.63 18.65
N ALA A 88 15.46 36.53 19.17
CA ALA A 88 14.78 35.56 18.36
C ALA A 88 13.67 36.36 17.69
N GLN A 89 13.74 36.48 16.37
CA GLN A 89 12.61 37.01 15.61
C GLN A 89 11.38 36.22 16.10
N PRO A 90 10.24 36.90 16.36
CA PRO A 90 9.04 36.19 16.76
C PRO A 90 8.82 35.07 15.74
N PRO A 91 8.45 33.85 16.18
CA PRO A 91 8.26 32.73 15.28
C PRO A 91 7.24 33.18 14.22
N VAL A 92 7.70 33.31 12.98
CA VAL A 92 6.84 33.67 11.87
C VAL A 92 5.79 32.58 11.78
N GLU A 93 4.53 32.94 11.94
CA GLU A 93 3.44 31.99 11.83
C GLU A 93 3.26 31.64 10.34
N ILE A 94 3.85 30.52 9.94
CA ILE A 94 3.74 29.99 8.58
C ILE A 94 2.43 29.20 8.49
N GLN A 95 1.47 29.70 7.70
CA GLN A 95 0.23 28.99 7.43
C GLN A 95 0.46 27.85 6.43
N PRO A 96 -0.06 26.64 6.66
CA PRO A 96 0.14 25.49 5.78
C PRO A 96 -0.79 25.58 4.57
N LEU A 97 -0.53 26.61 3.77
CA LEU A 97 -1.23 26.95 2.55
C LEU A 97 -0.21 27.27 1.45
N VAL A 98 -0.44 26.70 0.28
CA VAL A 98 0.36 26.90 -0.91
C VAL A 98 -0.49 27.47 -2.04
N ILE A 99 -0.07 28.61 -2.57
CA ILE A 99 -0.70 29.30 -3.70
C ILE A 99 0.16 29.04 -4.94
N GLY A 100 -0.42 28.42 -5.96
CA GLY A 100 0.23 28.20 -7.24
C GLY A 100 -0.15 29.25 -8.26
N THR A 101 0.80 29.83 -8.97
CA THR A 101 0.49 30.57 -10.20
C THR A 101 0.18 29.60 -11.33
N ALA A 102 -0.67 29.97 -12.28
CA ALA A 102 -0.88 29.20 -13.51
C ALA A 102 -1.26 30.14 -14.65
N GLY A 103 -0.91 29.81 -15.89
CA GLY A 103 -1.22 30.66 -17.05
C GLY A 103 -0.23 30.46 -18.20
N HIS A 104 -0.51 31.05 -19.35
CA HIS A 104 0.36 30.99 -20.53
C HIS A 104 1.73 31.62 -20.28
N ILE A 105 2.70 31.28 -21.13
CA ILE A 105 4.04 31.89 -21.15
C ILE A 105 3.87 33.41 -21.34
N ASP A 106 4.79 34.20 -20.77
CA ASP A 106 4.82 35.67 -20.90
C ASP A 106 3.58 36.45 -20.42
N HIS A 107 2.64 35.79 -19.75
CA HIS A 107 1.53 36.45 -19.05
C HIS A 107 1.95 37.07 -17.70
N GLY A 108 3.25 37.20 -17.41
CA GLY A 108 3.74 37.90 -16.22
C GLY A 108 3.60 37.14 -14.89
N LYS A 109 3.52 35.80 -14.89
CA LYS A 109 3.47 34.98 -13.66
C LYS A 109 4.63 35.28 -12.69
N SER A 110 5.85 35.17 -13.18
CA SER A 110 7.08 35.35 -12.40
C SER A 110 7.25 36.81 -11.95
N THR A 111 6.92 37.76 -12.82
CA THR A 111 6.89 39.20 -12.51
C THR A 111 5.89 39.52 -11.40
N LEU A 112 4.70 38.93 -11.43
CA LEU A 112 3.69 39.09 -10.40
C LEU A 112 4.15 38.46 -9.07
N VAL A 113 4.78 37.28 -9.11
CA VAL A 113 5.36 36.63 -7.93
C VAL A 113 6.41 37.53 -7.28
N HIS A 114 7.31 38.09 -8.08
CA HIS A 114 8.33 39.03 -7.61
C HIS A 114 7.71 40.31 -7.03
N ALA A 115 6.70 40.90 -7.69
CA ALA A 115 6.02 42.10 -7.19
C ALA A 115 5.29 41.88 -5.85
N LEU A 116 4.75 40.68 -5.63
CA LEU A 116 4.06 40.33 -4.39
C LEU A 116 5.03 39.98 -3.25
N THR A 117 6.12 39.26 -3.55
CA THR A 117 7.00 38.65 -2.52
C THR A 117 8.35 39.35 -2.35
N GLY A 118 8.78 40.13 -3.33
CA GLY A 118 10.15 40.64 -3.42
C GLY A 118 11.21 39.55 -3.70
N VAL A 119 10.77 38.33 -4.04
CA VAL A 119 11.66 37.19 -4.33
C VAL A 119 11.54 36.82 -5.79
N ASP A 120 12.67 36.79 -6.48
CA ASP A 120 12.77 36.31 -7.86
C ASP A 120 12.59 34.77 -7.89
N PRO A 121 11.52 34.25 -8.54
CA PRO A 121 11.28 32.82 -8.61
C PRO A 121 12.25 32.12 -9.59
N ASP A 122 12.75 32.83 -10.60
CA ASP A 122 13.66 32.31 -11.63
C ASP A 122 15.09 32.28 -11.07
N ARG A 123 15.64 31.08 -10.92
CA ARG A 123 16.93 30.87 -10.23
C ARG A 123 17.99 30.34 -11.17
N LEU A 124 17.61 29.61 -12.21
CA LEU A 124 18.56 29.05 -13.16
C LEU A 124 19.08 30.17 -14.07
N PRO A 125 20.39 30.19 -14.39
CA PRO A 125 20.93 31.14 -15.36
C PRO A 125 20.17 31.09 -16.70
N GLU A 126 19.78 29.89 -17.13
CA GLU A 126 18.98 29.66 -18.34
C GLU A 126 17.58 30.27 -18.29
N GLU A 127 16.92 30.30 -17.12
CA GLU A 127 15.60 30.94 -16.95
C GLU A 127 15.73 32.45 -17.16
N LYS A 128 16.78 33.05 -16.59
CA LYS A 128 17.05 34.50 -16.69
C LYS A 128 17.47 34.94 -18.08
N GLU A 129 18.27 34.12 -18.76
CA GLU A 129 18.71 34.41 -20.13
C GLU A 129 17.55 34.30 -21.14
N ARG A 130 16.61 33.38 -20.91
CA ARG A 130 15.51 33.12 -21.84
C ARG A 130 14.19 33.79 -21.46
N GLY A 131 14.09 34.39 -20.27
CA GLY A 131 12.88 35.03 -19.76
C GLY A 131 11.72 34.05 -19.51
N LEU A 132 12.01 32.78 -19.24
CA LEU A 132 10.99 31.74 -19.08
C LEU A 132 11.30 30.83 -17.89
N THR A 133 10.30 30.57 -17.05
CA THR A 133 10.40 29.65 -15.92
C THR A 133 10.48 28.21 -16.42
N ILE A 134 11.56 27.51 -16.04
CA ILE A 134 11.84 26.14 -16.44
C ILE A 134 11.45 25.18 -15.32
N ASP A 135 11.78 25.52 -14.07
CA ASP A 135 11.53 24.71 -12.87
C ASP A 135 10.69 25.47 -11.82
N LEU A 136 10.18 24.77 -10.81
CA LEU A 136 9.26 25.36 -9.83
C LEU A 136 9.93 26.43 -8.95
N GLY A 137 9.51 27.69 -9.06
CA GLY A 137 9.94 28.77 -8.18
C GLY A 137 9.21 28.71 -6.84
N PHE A 138 9.90 28.85 -5.71
CA PHE A 138 9.26 28.96 -4.39
C PHE A 138 9.58 30.30 -3.75
N ALA A 139 8.54 31.04 -3.38
CA ALA A 139 8.63 32.35 -2.75
C ALA A 139 7.72 32.43 -1.51
N PRO A 140 8.22 32.87 -0.35
CA PRO A 140 7.38 33.17 0.80
C PRO A 140 6.60 34.47 0.54
N LEU A 141 5.29 34.44 0.73
CA LEU A 141 4.43 35.63 0.69
C LEU A 141 4.00 35.98 2.11
N VAL A 142 4.36 37.17 2.57
CA VAL A 142 3.86 37.73 3.82
C VAL A 142 2.53 38.42 3.54
N LEU A 143 1.45 37.88 4.11
CA LEU A 143 0.11 38.45 3.99
C LEU A 143 -0.04 39.69 4.89
N PRO A 144 -1.05 40.56 4.65
CA PRO A 144 -1.33 41.73 5.49
C PRO A 144 -1.49 41.42 6.99
N SER A 145 -1.95 40.21 7.33
CA SER A 145 -2.04 39.73 8.73
C SER A 145 -0.69 39.46 9.41
N GLY A 146 0.43 39.51 8.68
CA GLY A 146 1.76 39.13 9.15
C GLY A 146 2.06 37.62 9.04
N ARG A 147 1.06 36.81 8.68
CA ARG A 147 1.23 35.37 8.42
C ARG A 147 1.94 35.13 7.09
N THR A 148 2.72 34.06 7.00
CA THR A 148 3.43 33.69 5.77
C THR A 148 2.76 32.51 5.08
N VAL A 149 2.49 32.63 3.79
CA VAL A 149 2.01 31.54 2.91
C VAL A 149 3.05 31.23 1.84
N GLY A 150 3.04 29.99 1.34
CA GLY A 150 3.91 29.63 0.23
C GLY A 150 3.31 30.06 -1.10
N MET A 151 4.10 30.70 -1.96
CA MET A 151 3.75 30.89 -3.36
C MET A 151 4.68 30.07 -4.25
N VAL A 152 4.10 29.36 -5.21
CA VAL A 152 4.79 28.49 -6.16
C VAL A 152 4.60 29.05 -7.55
N ASP A 153 5.70 29.40 -8.20
CA ASP A 153 5.67 29.77 -9.60
C ASP A 153 5.77 28.52 -10.47
N VAL A 154 4.74 28.32 -11.29
CA VAL A 154 4.56 27.13 -12.10
C VAL A 154 4.93 27.44 -13.54
N PRO A 155 5.78 26.62 -14.20
CA PRO A 155 6.19 26.90 -15.56
C PRO A 155 4.99 26.78 -16.51
N GLY A 156 4.86 27.78 -17.40
CA GLY A 156 3.70 27.87 -18.29
C GLY A 156 3.83 27.09 -19.61
N HIS A 157 5.02 26.63 -19.95
CA HIS A 157 5.27 26.02 -21.26
C HIS A 157 4.87 24.54 -21.29
N GLU A 158 4.26 24.11 -22.39
CA GLU A 158 3.89 22.71 -22.66
C GLU A 158 5.01 21.68 -22.39
N ARG A 159 6.27 22.00 -22.73
CA ARG A 159 7.44 21.12 -22.49
C ARG A 159 7.78 20.95 -21.01
N PHE A 160 7.30 21.86 -20.16
CA PHE A 160 7.53 21.88 -18.71
C PHE A 160 6.26 21.54 -17.92
N LEU A 161 5.19 21.06 -18.57
CA LEU A 161 3.98 20.59 -17.88
C LEU A 161 4.28 19.52 -16.82
N LYS A 162 5.28 18.66 -17.04
CA LYS A 162 5.73 17.69 -16.02
C LYS A 162 6.20 18.36 -14.71
N ASN A 163 6.79 19.55 -14.81
CA ASN A 163 7.21 20.37 -13.67
C ASN A 163 6.00 21.04 -13.04
N MET A 164 5.06 21.51 -13.85
CA MET A 164 3.80 22.01 -13.34
C MET A 164 3.04 20.98 -12.51
N VAL A 165 2.81 19.78 -13.03
CA VAL A 165 2.04 18.74 -12.34
C VAL A 165 2.67 18.38 -11.00
N ALA A 166 4.00 18.31 -10.97
CA ALA A 166 4.78 18.08 -9.75
C ALA A 166 4.64 19.19 -8.70
N GLY A 167 4.37 20.43 -9.11
CA GLY A 167 4.06 21.55 -8.21
C GLY A 167 2.60 21.58 -7.79
N ALA A 168 1.69 21.32 -8.72
CA ALA A 168 0.24 21.42 -8.57
C ALA A 168 -0.35 20.43 -7.56
N THR A 169 0.25 19.26 -7.39
CA THR A 169 -0.18 18.26 -6.39
C THR A 169 -0.09 18.73 -4.93
N GLY A 170 0.71 19.77 -4.66
CA GLY A 170 0.87 20.37 -3.33
C GLY A 170 0.19 21.73 -3.17
N ILE A 171 -0.54 22.21 -4.19
CA ILE A 171 -1.17 23.53 -4.20
C ILE A 171 -2.58 23.46 -3.60
N ASP A 172 -2.94 24.45 -2.79
CA ASP A 172 -4.27 24.62 -2.19
C ASP A 172 -5.14 25.59 -2.99
N PHE A 173 -4.52 26.64 -3.53
CA PHE A 173 -5.18 27.69 -4.30
C PHE A 173 -4.44 27.98 -5.59
N VAL A 174 -5.19 28.19 -6.68
CA VAL A 174 -4.60 28.70 -7.92
C VAL A 174 -4.79 30.21 -8.03
N LEU A 175 -3.74 30.89 -8.47
CA LEU A 175 -3.80 32.24 -9.01
C LEU A 175 -3.65 32.12 -10.52
N LEU A 176 -4.76 32.18 -11.25
CA LEU A 176 -4.77 32.10 -12.71
C LEU A 176 -4.37 33.46 -13.28
N VAL A 177 -3.22 33.53 -13.93
CA VAL A 177 -2.62 34.74 -14.46
C VAL A 177 -2.87 34.81 -15.97
N ILE A 178 -3.56 35.86 -16.38
CA ILE A 178 -3.94 36.11 -17.77
C ILE A 178 -3.51 37.53 -18.10
N ALA A 179 -2.86 37.75 -19.24
CA ALA A 179 -2.46 39.10 -19.63
C ALA A 179 -3.56 39.76 -20.46
N ALA A 180 -3.79 41.05 -20.24
CA ALA A 180 -4.86 41.80 -20.89
C ALA A 180 -4.58 42.10 -22.37
N ASP A 181 -3.31 42.04 -22.80
CA ASP A 181 -2.87 42.17 -24.19
C ASP A 181 -3.17 40.92 -25.03
N ASP A 182 -2.96 39.74 -24.44
CA ASP A 182 -3.09 38.44 -25.12
C ASP A 182 -4.45 37.76 -24.89
N GLY A 183 -5.10 38.03 -23.76
CA GLY A 183 -6.36 37.36 -23.38
C GLY A 183 -6.19 35.86 -23.13
N VAL A 184 -7.22 35.07 -23.41
CA VAL A 184 -7.24 33.63 -23.10
C VAL A 184 -6.53 32.79 -24.14
N MET A 185 -5.35 32.26 -23.77
CA MET A 185 -4.53 31.38 -24.61
C MET A 185 -4.80 29.88 -24.38
N PRO A 186 -4.47 28.98 -25.34
CA PRO A 186 -4.67 27.54 -25.21
C PRO A 186 -4.04 26.91 -23.95
N GLN A 187 -2.85 27.35 -23.56
CA GLN A 187 -2.19 26.87 -22.33
C GLN A 187 -2.93 27.29 -21.06
N THR A 188 -3.57 28.47 -21.06
CA THR A 188 -4.45 28.89 -19.95
C THR A 188 -5.61 27.92 -19.78
N ARG A 189 -6.22 27.49 -20.90
CA ARG A 189 -7.30 26.48 -20.91
C ARG A 189 -6.80 25.13 -20.40
N GLU A 190 -5.64 24.68 -20.89
CA GLU A 190 -5.05 23.40 -20.45
C GLU A 190 -4.70 23.42 -18.96
N HIS A 191 -4.10 24.51 -18.45
CA HIS A 191 -3.79 24.63 -17.03
C HIS A 191 -5.05 24.59 -16.17
N LEU A 192 -6.11 25.31 -16.54
CA LEU A 192 -7.38 25.30 -15.81
C LEU A 192 -7.97 23.88 -15.74
N GLN A 193 -7.96 23.16 -16.87
CA GLN A 193 -8.41 21.76 -16.92
C GLN A 193 -7.56 20.84 -16.04
N ILE A 194 -6.24 21.00 -16.05
CA ILE A 194 -5.34 20.21 -15.21
C ILE A 194 -5.59 20.48 -13.73
N MET A 195 -5.76 21.75 -13.33
CA MET A 195 -6.05 22.10 -11.93
C MET A 195 -7.39 21.50 -11.47
N GLN A 196 -8.40 21.47 -12.35
CA GLN A 196 -9.69 20.82 -12.07
C GLN A 196 -9.53 19.31 -11.87
N LEU A 197 -8.77 18.63 -12.73
CA LEU A 197 -8.47 17.19 -12.60
C LEU A 197 -7.68 16.89 -11.32
N LEU A 198 -6.75 17.77 -10.95
CA LEU A 198 -6.01 17.73 -9.69
C LEU A 198 -6.84 18.17 -8.48
N GLY A 199 -8.12 18.50 -8.66
CA GLY A 199 -9.07 18.71 -7.58
C GLY A 199 -8.94 20.03 -6.85
N LEU A 200 -8.36 21.05 -7.49
CA LEU A 200 -8.42 22.40 -6.95
C LEU A 200 -9.86 22.90 -7.04
N GLU A 201 -10.36 23.43 -5.93
CA GLU A 201 -11.74 23.89 -5.78
C GLU A 201 -11.84 25.41 -5.62
N ARG A 202 -10.71 26.09 -5.41
CA ARG A 202 -10.67 27.50 -5.05
C ARG A 202 -9.46 28.20 -5.69
N GLY A 203 -9.63 29.48 -6.00
CA GLY A 203 -8.57 30.31 -6.56
C GLY A 203 -9.03 31.71 -6.87
N LEU A 204 -8.14 32.50 -7.48
CA LEU A 204 -8.40 33.87 -7.96
C LEU A 204 -7.91 33.99 -9.40
N VAL A 205 -8.39 34.99 -10.13
CA VAL A 205 -7.86 35.36 -11.44
C VAL A 205 -7.18 36.73 -11.34
N ALA A 206 -5.94 36.81 -11.82
CA ALA A 206 -5.20 38.05 -11.98
C ALA A 206 -5.11 38.41 -13.47
N LEU A 207 -5.79 39.49 -13.86
CA LEU A 207 -5.68 40.08 -15.19
C LEU A 207 -4.52 41.08 -15.18
N THR A 208 -3.39 40.65 -15.72
CA THR A 208 -2.10 41.36 -15.71
C THR A 208 -1.90 42.27 -16.91
N LYS A 209 -0.86 43.10 -16.88
CA LYS A 209 -0.46 44.03 -17.95
C LYS A 209 -1.54 45.03 -18.36
N ILE A 210 -2.39 45.44 -17.41
CA ILE A 210 -3.41 46.47 -17.65
C ILE A 210 -2.81 47.84 -18.03
N ASP A 211 -1.52 48.04 -17.76
CA ASP A 211 -0.76 49.23 -18.15
C ASP A 211 -0.33 49.23 -19.62
N ALA A 212 -0.31 48.06 -20.28
CA ALA A 212 0.14 47.91 -21.66
C ALA A 212 -0.98 48.14 -22.69
N VAL A 213 -2.23 48.23 -22.24
CA VAL A 213 -3.42 48.25 -23.11
C VAL A 213 -4.42 49.33 -22.70
N GLU A 214 -5.28 49.73 -23.64
CA GLU A 214 -6.36 50.68 -23.37
C GLU A 214 -7.46 50.04 -22.50
N PRO A 215 -8.20 50.84 -21.68
CA PRO A 215 -9.23 50.31 -20.77
C PRO A 215 -10.29 49.42 -21.44
N ALA A 216 -10.69 49.74 -22.66
CA ALA A 216 -11.67 48.95 -23.41
C ALA A 216 -11.19 47.53 -23.72
N LEU A 217 -9.88 47.35 -23.96
CA LEU A 217 -9.30 46.02 -24.20
C LEU A 217 -9.21 45.22 -22.89
N VAL A 218 -8.96 45.89 -21.75
CA VAL A 218 -9.02 45.25 -20.43
C VAL A 218 -10.43 44.72 -20.15
N ASP A 219 -11.46 45.48 -20.48
CA ASP A 219 -12.86 45.06 -20.31
C ASP A 219 -13.20 43.85 -21.18
N LEU A 220 -12.71 43.83 -22.44
CA LEU A 220 -12.88 42.69 -23.34
C LEU A 220 -12.16 41.44 -22.81
N ALA A 221 -10.91 41.57 -22.39
CA ALA A 221 -10.15 40.47 -21.81
C ALA A 221 -10.83 39.90 -20.55
N GLU A 222 -11.44 40.75 -19.71
CA GLU A 222 -12.22 40.28 -18.56
C GLU A 222 -13.44 39.45 -18.99
N LEU A 223 -14.14 39.83 -20.07
CA LEU A 223 -15.26 39.05 -20.61
C LEU A 223 -14.79 37.66 -21.10
N ASP A 224 -13.67 37.60 -21.83
CA ASP A 224 -13.09 36.33 -22.30
C ASP A 224 -12.72 35.41 -21.13
N VAL A 225 -12.20 36.01 -20.04
CA VAL A 225 -11.89 35.29 -18.81
C VAL A 225 -13.16 34.74 -18.17
N ARG A 226 -14.25 35.52 -18.10
CA ARG A 226 -15.53 35.06 -17.55
C ARG A 226 -16.11 33.89 -18.35
N GLU A 227 -16.01 33.94 -19.68
CA GLU A 227 -16.43 32.83 -20.54
C GLU A 227 -15.58 31.57 -20.28
N LEU A 228 -14.26 31.73 -20.13
CA LEU A 228 -13.36 30.62 -19.83
C LEU A 228 -13.70 29.92 -18.50
N VAL A 229 -13.97 30.69 -17.44
CA VAL A 229 -14.17 30.13 -16.10
C VAL A 229 -15.59 29.64 -15.84
N ALA A 230 -16.54 29.93 -16.74
CA ALA A 230 -17.92 29.47 -16.63
C ALA A 230 -18.00 27.93 -16.56
N GLY A 231 -18.75 27.40 -15.58
CA GLY A 231 -18.86 25.95 -15.35
C GLY A 231 -17.61 25.32 -14.70
N THR A 232 -16.65 26.12 -14.27
CA THR A 232 -15.45 25.66 -13.54
C THR A 232 -15.49 26.11 -12.08
N PHE A 233 -14.54 25.64 -11.27
CA PHE A 233 -14.42 26.05 -9.87
C PHE A 233 -14.06 27.55 -9.69
N LEU A 234 -13.69 28.25 -10.77
CA LEU A 234 -13.40 29.68 -10.77
C LEU A 234 -14.56 30.55 -11.27
N GLU A 235 -15.74 29.99 -11.55
CA GLU A 235 -16.89 30.73 -12.11
C GLU A 235 -17.27 31.97 -11.29
N HIS A 236 -17.20 31.87 -9.96
CA HIS A 236 -17.51 32.95 -9.03
C HIS A 236 -16.26 33.57 -8.39
N ALA A 237 -15.07 33.23 -8.89
CA ALA A 237 -13.83 33.78 -8.37
C ALA A 237 -13.69 35.26 -8.77
N PRO A 238 -13.13 36.12 -7.90
CA PRO A 238 -12.87 37.51 -8.26
C PRO A 238 -11.79 37.59 -9.35
N ILE A 239 -12.03 38.45 -10.33
CA ILE A 239 -11.07 38.80 -11.37
C ILE A 239 -10.46 40.15 -10.98
N LEU A 240 -9.17 40.16 -10.67
CA LEU A 240 -8.46 41.34 -10.20
C LEU A 240 -7.55 41.89 -11.28
N ARG A 241 -7.77 43.15 -11.63
CA ARG A 241 -6.98 43.90 -12.61
C ARG A 241 -5.70 44.38 -11.95
N VAL A 242 -4.54 43.93 -12.43
CA VAL A 242 -3.26 44.23 -11.80
C VAL A 242 -2.18 44.63 -12.81
N SER A 243 -1.27 45.50 -12.37
CA SER A 243 -0.03 45.78 -13.07
C SER A 243 1.14 45.60 -12.11
N ALA A 244 2.03 44.66 -12.43
CA ALA A 244 3.25 44.46 -11.67
C ALA A 244 4.26 45.62 -11.87
N HIS A 245 4.14 46.39 -12.95
CA HIS A 245 5.02 47.52 -13.26
C HIS A 245 4.60 48.80 -12.52
N THR A 246 3.30 49.14 -12.55
CA THR A 246 2.80 50.36 -11.90
C THR A 246 2.42 50.15 -10.44
N GLY A 247 2.22 48.89 -10.03
CA GLY A 247 1.73 48.53 -8.71
C GLY A 247 0.20 48.60 -8.57
N ALA A 248 -0.52 49.02 -9.62
CA ALA A 248 -1.98 49.10 -9.60
C ALA A 248 -2.62 47.74 -9.29
N GLY A 249 -3.60 47.72 -8.39
CA GLY A 249 -4.37 46.52 -8.01
C GLY A 249 -3.62 45.49 -7.15
N LEU A 250 -2.33 45.70 -6.84
CA LEU A 250 -1.58 44.73 -6.03
C LEU A 250 -2.05 44.66 -4.58
N ASP A 251 -2.49 45.78 -4.00
CA ASP A 251 -3.03 45.79 -2.64
C ASP A 251 -4.38 45.08 -2.54
N GLU A 252 -5.24 45.26 -3.54
CA GLU A 252 -6.51 44.52 -3.67
C GLU A 252 -6.25 43.02 -3.84
N LEU A 253 -5.26 42.65 -4.65
CA LEU A 253 -4.83 41.26 -4.80
C LEU A 253 -4.31 40.67 -3.48
N ARG A 254 -3.49 41.40 -2.71
CA ARG A 254 -3.03 40.97 -1.38
C ARG A 254 -4.20 40.78 -0.41
N ALA A 255 -5.20 41.67 -0.43
CA ALA A 255 -6.39 41.56 0.40
C ALA A 255 -7.27 40.35 0.01
N ALA A 256 -7.43 40.07 -1.29
CA ALA A 256 -8.16 38.91 -1.76
C ALA A 256 -7.45 37.59 -1.42
N LEU A 257 -6.12 37.53 -1.56
CA LEU A 257 -5.31 36.38 -1.15
C LEU A 257 -5.41 36.13 0.37
N GLN A 258 -5.45 37.20 1.18
CA GLN A 258 -5.68 37.12 2.62
C GLN A 258 -7.07 36.56 2.94
N ALA A 259 -8.13 37.06 2.31
CA ALA A 259 -9.49 36.56 2.50
C ALA A 259 -9.61 35.07 2.12
N LEU A 260 -8.95 34.68 1.03
CA LEU A 260 -8.90 33.27 0.59
C LEU A 260 -8.19 32.39 1.63
N ALA A 261 -7.07 32.88 2.18
CA ALA A 261 -6.33 32.17 3.22
C ALA A 261 -7.10 32.09 4.55
N ASP A 262 -7.91 33.09 4.91
CA ASP A 262 -8.75 33.08 6.11
C ASP A 262 -9.94 32.11 5.99
N ALA A 263 -10.53 32.00 4.81
CA ALA A 263 -11.61 31.06 4.53
C ALA A 263 -11.12 29.61 4.35
N ALA A 264 -9.81 29.39 4.35
CA ALA A 264 -9.18 28.09 4.16
C ALA A 264 -9.18 27.27 5.45
N THR A 265 -9.61 26.02 5.36
CA THR A 265 -9.27 25.04 6.39
C THR A 265 -7.86 24.53 6.10
N PRO A 266 -6.87 24.72 6.99
CA PRO A 266 -5.52 24.25 6.75
C PRO A 266 -5.49 22.71 6.60
N ARG A 267 -4.56 22.18 5.78
CA ARG A 267 -4.44 20.72 5.61
C ARG A 267 -4.22 20.05 6.98
N SER A 268 -4.91 18.94 7.20
CA SER A 268 -4.71 18.16 8.42
C SER A 268 -3.25 17.68 8.50
N ALA A 269 -2.61 17.99 9.62
CA ALA A 269 -1.29 17.44 9.96
C ALA A 269 -1.38 16.04 10.58
N GLU A 270 -2.59 15.48 10.67
CA GLU A 270 -2.84 14.11 11.12
C GLU A 270 -2.51 13.12 10.00
N GLY A 271 -2.39 11.84 10.35
CA GLY A 271 -1.99 10.80 9.42
C GLY A 271 -0.47 10.58 9.34
N VAL A 272 -0.08 9.68 8.45
CA VAL A 272 1.30 9.22 8.30
C VAL A 272 2.07 10.17 7.39
N PHE A 273 3.30 10.53 7.79
CA PHE A 273 4.14 11.44 7.02
C PHE A 273 4.47 10.90 5.63
N ARG A 274 4.23 11.73 4.60
CA ARG A 274 4.61 11.46 3.22
C ARG A 274 4.89 12.75 2.46
N MET A 275 5.99 12.78 1.72
CA MET A 275 6.41 13.90 0.88
C MET A 275 6.98 13.42 -0.45
N SER A 276 6.47 13.95 -1.56
CA SER A 276 7.03 13.73 -2.89
C SER A 276 8.29 14.56 -3.09
N VAL A 277 9.37 13.94 -3.56
CA VAL A 277 10.66 14.62 -3.76
C VAL A 277 10.63 15.41 -5.06
N GLN A 278 10.70 16.73 -4.94
CA GLN A 278 10.78 17.64 -6.08
C GLN A 278 12.23 17.87 -6.50
N ARG A 279 13.14 18.06 -5.55
CA ARG A 279 14.58 18.27 -5.81
C ARG A 279 15.44 17.57 -4.78
N VAL A 280 16.65 17.22 -5.21
CA VAL A 280 17.68 16.60 -4.38
C VAL A 280 18.97 17.36 -4.61
N PHE A 281 19.66 17.72 -3.54
CA PHE A 281 21.00 18.31 -3.62
C PHE A 281 21.87 17.86 -2.45
N SER A 282 23.17 17.83 -2.70
CA SER A 282 24.16 17.62 -1.65
C SER A 282 24.54 18.96 -1.03
N ALA A 283 24.39 19.10 0.27
CA ALA A 283 25.01 20.21 1.00
C ALA A 283 26.37 19.71 1.54
N ARG A 284 27.47 20.32 1.08
CA ARG A 284 28.85 19.95 1.50
C ARG A 284 28.93 19.88 3.03
N GLY A 285 29.22 18.71 3.58
CA GLY A 285 29.35 18.48 5.03
C GLY A 285 28.04 18.23 5.79
N HIS A 286 26.86 18.34 5.15
CA HIS A 286 25.56 18.26 5.83
C HIS A 286 24.74 17.01 5.49
N GLY A 287 24.92 16.42 4.30
CA GLY A 287 24.21 15.21 3.87
C GLY A 287 23.40 15.42 2.59
N THR A 288 22.42 14.53 2.37
CA THR A 288 21.49 14.60 1.24
C THR A 288 20.28 15.43 1.65
N VAL A 289 20.07 16.55 0.97
CA VAL A 289 18.92 17.42 1.22
C VAL A 289 17.89 17.18 0.13
N VAL A 290 16.67 16.86 0.56
CA VAL A 290 15.51 16.65 -0.32
C VAL A 290 14.48 17.74 -0.06
N THR A 291 13.89 18.29 -1.12
CA THR A 291 12.84 19.30 -0.99
C THR A 291 11.54 18.84 -1.60
N GLY A 292 10.42 19.20 -0.97
CA GLY A 292 9.08 18.94 -1.46
C GLY A 292 8.02 19.58 -0.58
N ILE A 293 6.76 19.42 -0.96
CA ILE A 293 5.61 19.78 -0.13
C ILE A 293 5.07 18.48 0.46
N PRO A 294 5.07 18.29 1.80
CA PRO A 294 4.46 17.12 2.40
C PRO A 294 2.96 17.08 2.09
N VAL A 295 2.48 15.90 1.72
CA VAL A 295 1.07 15.68 1.36
C VAL A 295 0.24 15.36 2.60
N ALA A 296 0.82 14.64 3.55
CA ALA A 296 0.15 14.21 4.78
C ALA A 296 1.15 14.10 5.94
N GLY A 297 0.61 14.16 7.16
CA GLY A 297 1.34 13.94 8.40
C GLY A 297 2.35 15.03 8.76
N ARG A 298 3.14 14.72 9.79
CA ARG A 298 4.22 15.58 10.32
C ARG A 298 5.46 14.78 10.63
N VAL A 299 6.62 15.42 10.52
CA VAL A 299 7.91 14.84 10.89
C VAL A 299 8.74 15.84 11.69
N GLY A 300 9.40 15.36 12.74
CA GLY A 300 10.32 16.16 13.55
C GLY A 300 11.78 15.76 13.32
N ILE A 301 12.69 16.59 13.83
CA ILE A 301 14.12 16.27 13.85
C ILE A 301 14.36 14.95 14.60
N GLY A 302 15.24 14.10 14.07
CA GLY A 302 15.58 12.78 14.62
C GLY A 302 14.66 11.63 14.19
N ALA A 303 13.51 11.92 13.56
CA ALA A 303 12.61 10.89 13.06
C ALA A 303 13.25 10.04 11.94
N ALA A 304 12.92 8.76 11.91
CA ALA A 304 13.31 7.86 10.83
C ALA A 304 12.38 8.03 9.63
N LEU A 305 12.96 8.07 8.44
CA LEU A 305 12.26 8.18 7.16
C LEU A 305 12.82 7.15 6.18
N GLU A 306 11.96 6.74 5.25
CA GLU A 306 12.30 5.82 4.17
C GLU A 306 12.11 6.53 2.83
N VAL A 307 13.07 6.34 1.92
CA VAL A 307 13.01 6.84 0.55
C VAL A 307 12.59 5.71 -0.38
N LEU A 308 11.39 5.82 -0.95
CA LEU A 308 10.84 4.86 -1.89
C LEU A 308 10.95 5.41 -3.33
N PRO A 309 11.09 4.53 -4.35
CA PRO A 309 10.98 3.07 -4.31
C PRO A 309 12.26 2.32 -3.86
N GLY A 310 13.38 3.00 -3.67
CA GLY A 310 14.68 2.36 -3.37
C GLY A 310 14.77 1.69 -1.99
N GLY A 311 13.94 2.09 -1.02
CA GLY A 311 13.92 1.54 0.34
C GLY A 311 15.06 2.03 1.24
N ALA A 312 15.81 3.07 0.82
CA ALA A 312 16.89 3.64 1.61
C ALA A 312 16.32 4.29 2.88
N GLN A 313 16.88 3.98 4.04
CA GLN A 313 16.43 4.53 5.32
C GLN A 313 17.42 5.58 5.82
N GLY A 314 16.88 6.68 6.33
CA GLY A 314 17.66 7.78 6.89
C GLY A 314 16.98 8.41 8.09
N ARG A 315 17.69 9.30 8.78
CA ARG A 315 17.12 10.11 9.86
C ARG A 315 17.16 11.59 9.53
N VAL A 316 16.16 12.32 10.01
CA VAL A 316 16.08 13.77 9.85
C VAL A 316 17.14 14.44 10.71
N ARG A 317 18.13 15.09 10.09
CA ARG A 317 19.17 15.89 10.79
C ARG A 317 18.71 17.32 11.05
N SER A 318 18.09 17.93 10.04
CA SER A 318 17.61 19.31 10.11
C SER A 318 16.46 19.52 9.15
N LEU A 319 15.55 20.41 9.49
CA LEU A 319 14.40 20.80 8.67
C LEU A 319 14.44 22.30 8.41
N GLN A 320 14.09 22.71 7.19
CA GLN A 320 13.91 24.11 6.84
C GLN A 320 12.61 24.30 6.06
N ALA A 321 11.90 25.39 6.33
CA ALA A 321 10.76 25.85 5.55
C ALA A 321 11.03 27.30 5.13
N TYR A 322 10.90 27.63 3.85
CA TYR A 322 11.13 28.98 3.30
C TYR A 322 12.45 29.64 3.76
N LYS A 323 13.55 28.87 3.76
CA LYS A 323 14.90 29.28 4.23
C LYS A 323 15.02 29.56 5.74
N GLN A 324 13.98 29.29 6.53
CA GLN A 324 14.00 29.35 7.98
C GLN A 324 14.14 27.94 8.57
N SER A 325 14.89 27.80 9.67
CA SER A 325 15.01 26.52 10.37
C SER A 325 13.75 26.26 11.19
N VAL A 326 13.22 25.04 11.13
CA VAL A 326 12.00 24.64 11.84
C VAL A 326 12.22 23.31 12.56
N ASP A 327 11.52 23.07 13.66
CA ASP A 327 11.63 21.82 14.42
C ASP A 327 10.74 20.70 13.87
N THR A 328 9.65 21.08 13.19
CA THR A 328 8.69 20.14 12.60
C THR A 328 8.30 20.56 11.19
N ALA A 329 8.30 19.60 10.26
CA ALA A 329 7.73 19.75 8.94
C ALA A 329 6.33 19.13 8.91
N ARG A 330 5.40 19.76 8.21
CA ARG A 330 3.98 19.39 8.16
C ARG A 330 3.45 19.55 6.75
N ALA A 331 2.32 18.89 6.47
CA ALA A 331 1.60 19.07 5.20
C ALA A 331 1.28 20.55 4.94
N GLY A 332 1.44 21.00 3.69
CA GLY A 332 1.12 22.38 3.27
C GLY A 332 2.27 23.40 3.35
N HIS A 333 3.50 23.01 3.71
CA HIS A 333 4.69 23.88 3.61
C HIS A 333 5.76 23.31 2.70
N SER A 334 6.37 24.15 1.86
CA SER A 334 7.57 23.78 1.12
C SER A 334 8.72 23.54 2.09
N THR A 335 9.14 22.28 2.21
CA THR A 335 10.07 21.80 3.23
C THR A 335 11.34 21.27 2.57
N ALA A 336 12.49 21.65 3.11
CA ALA A 336 13.77 20.99 2.89
C ALA A 336 14.11 20.08 4.08
N ILE A 337 14.37 18.81 3.80
CA ILE A 337 14.71 17.79 4.80
C ILE A 337 16.14 17.34 4.53
N ASN A 338 17.00 17.48 5.53
CA ASN A 338 18.34 16.93 5.48
C ASN A 338 18.33 15.51 6.07
N LEU A 339 18.62 14.52 5.24
CA LEU A 339 18.65 13.10 5.60
C LEU A 339 20.09 12.64 5.89
N SER A 340 20.27 11.99 7.04
CA SER A 340 21.46 11.20 7.30
C SER A 340 21.39 9.86 6.57
N ASP A 341 22.54 9.29 6.27
CA ASP A 341 22.70 7.88 5.89
C ASP A 341 22.03 7.48 4.56
N VAL A 342 21.56 8.47 3.79
CA VAL A 342 21.05 8.31 2.42
C VAL A 342 21.98 9.01 1.45
N ARG A 343 22.41 8.33 0.40
CA ARG A 343 23.29 8.93 -0.63
C ARG A 343 22.45 9.67 -1.68
N VAL A 344 23.04 10.70 -2.27
CA VAL A 344 22.35 11.55 -3.25
C VAL A 344 21.93 10.75 -4.49
N ASP A 345 22.71 9.77 -4.91
CA ASP A 345 22.41 8.88 -6.04
C ASP A 345 21.25 7.90 -5.78
N GLU A 346 20.88 7.71 -4.52
CA GLU A 346 19.76 6.85 -4.12
C GLU A 346 18.41 7.58 -4.15
N VAL A 347 18.44 8.90 -4.30
CA VAL A 347 17.23 9.74 -4.35
C VAL A 347 17.19 10.48 -5.67
N ARG A 348 16.08 10.33 -6.37
CA ARG A 348 15.79 11.12 -7.58
C ARG A 348 14.45 11.82 -7.45
N ARG A 349 14.21 12.77 -8.33
CA ARG A 349 12.86 13.31 -8.51
C ARG A 349 11.91 12.15 -8.90
N GLY A 350 10.72 12.15 -8.33
CA GLY A 350 9.79 11.02 -8.44
C GLY A 350 9.89 10.03 -7.28
N SER A 351 10.96 10.08 -6.47
CA SER A 351 11.00 9.38 -5.19
C SER A 351 10.04 9.99 -4.18
N VAL A 352 9.64 9.19 -3.20
CA VAL A 352 8.76 9.61 -2.10
C VAL A 352 9.47 9.34 -0.79
N VAL A 353 9.51 10.34 0.09
CA VAL A 353 10.01 10.21 1.46
C VAL A 353 8.82 10.02 2.38
N ALA A 354 8.79 8.93 3.13
CA ALA A 354 7.65 8.61 3.97
C ALA A 354 8.07 7.98 5.31
N ALA A 355 7.12 7.87 6.22
CA ALA A 355 7.31 7.07 7.42
C ALA A 355 7.58 5.59 7.04
N PRO A 356 8.58 4.93 7.65
CA PRO A 356 8.98 3.59 7.27
C PRO A 356 7.85 2.56 7.35
N GLY A 357 7.77 1.68 6.34
CA GLY A 357 6.88 0.51 6.33
C GLY A 357 5.40 0.76 6.00
N TYR A 358 4.95 2.01 5.92
CA TYR A 358 3.55 2.34 5.58
C TYR A 358 3.26 2.27 4.09
N PHE A 359 4.22 2.64 3.25
CA PHE A 359 4.05 2.75 1.80
C PHE A 359 4.86 1.71 1.07
N ARG A 360 4.44 1.39 -0.15
CA ARG A 360 5.09 0.42 -1.04
C ARG A 360 5.03 0.92 -2.46
N ALA A 361 6.04 0.53 -3.24
CA ALA A 361 6.08 0.81 -4.66
C ALA A 361 5.30 -0.27 -5.43
N LEU A 362 4.33 0.13 -6.25
CA LEU A 362 3.50 -0.77 -7.04
C LEU A 362 3.38 -0.30 -8.49
N ALA A 363 3.31 -1.27 -9.40
CA ALA A 363 3.17 -1.02 -10.83
C ALA A 363 1.72 -1.12 -11.32
N MET A 364 0.76 -1.52 -10.47
CA MET A 364 -0.64 -1.66 -10.86
C MET A 364 -1.56 -0.92 -9.88
N LEU A 365 -2.42 -0.08 -10.42
CA LEU A 365 -3.30 0.80 -9.66
C LEU A 365 -4.73 0.70 -10.18
N GLY A 366 -5.69 0.52 -9.29
CA GLY A 366 -7.11 0.69 -9.61
C GLY A 366 -7.47 2.17 -9.50
N VAL A 367 -8.10 2.72 -10.53
CA VAL A 367 -8.36 4.16 -10.64
C VAL A 367 -9.77 4.44 -11.13
N ARG A 368 -10.30 5.58 -10.69
CA ARG A 368 -11.43 6.27 -11.33
C ARG A 368 -10.85 7.27 -12.32
N LEU A 369 -11.17 7.11 -13.60
CA LEU A 369 -10.65 7.93 -14.69
C LEU A 369 -11.75 8.76 -15.33
N THR A 370 -11.54 10.06 -15.43
CA THR A 370 -12.36 11.01 -16.19
C THR A 370 -11.57 11.49 -17.41
N ALA A 371 -12.15 11.31 -18.59
CA ALA A 371 -11.63 11.82 -19.86
C ALA A 371 -11.90 13.33 -19.96
N LEU A 372 -10.96 14.09 -20.54
CA LEU A 372 -11.22 15.50 -20.85
C LEU A 372 -12.33 15.62 -21.90
N ALA A 373 -13.23 16.59 -21.72
CA ALA A 373 -14.28 16.91 -22.69
C ALA A 373 -13.71 17.45 -24.02
N SER A 374 -12.50 18.01 -23.99
CA SER A 374 -11.78 18.52 -25.17
C SER A 374 -11.08 17.44 -26.00
N LEU A 375 -11.23 16.16 -25.65
CA LEU A 375 -10.67 15.07 -26.44
C LEU A 375 -11.33 14.96 -27.81
N GLU A 376 -10.52 14.88 -28.87
CA GLU A 376 -11.01 14.72 -30.25
C GLU A 376 -11.50 13.30 -30.55
N ARG A 377 -10.97 12.30 -29.84
CA ARG A 377 -11.27 10.88 -30.05
C ARG A 377 -11.45 10.17 -28.72
N PRO A 378 -12.32 9.14 -28.66
CA PRO A 378 -12.47 8.32 -27.47
C PRO A 378 -11.15 7.64 -27.10
N LEU A 379 -10.90 7.49 -25.80
CA LEU A 379 -9.74 6.77 -25.31
C LEU A 379 -9.96 5.26 -25.46
N GLU A 380 -9.07 4.60 -26.19
CA GLU A 380 -9.13 3.16 -26.41
C GLU A 380 -8.50 2.38 -25.25
N ASN A 381 -8.97 1.15 -25.06
CA ASN A 381 -8.38 0.22 -24.10
C ASN A 381 -6.94 -0.15 -24.48
N ARG A 382 -6.06 -0.30 -23.49
CA ARG A 382 -4.61 -0.55 -23.64
C ARG A 382 -3.84 0.56 -24.37
N THR A 383 -4.38 1.78 -24.37
CA THR A 383 -3.63 2.95 -24.83
C THR A 383 -2.37 3.13 -23.99
N ARG A 384 -1.24 3.40 -24.65
CA ARG A 384 0.01 3.73 -23.98
C ARG A 384 -0.03 5.16 -23.48
N ILE A 385 0.32 5.33 -22.21
CA ILE A 385 0.14 6.58 -21.47
C ILE A 385 1.43 6.94 -20.73
N ARG A 386 1.54 8.23 -20.41
CA ARG A 386 2.35 8.74 -19.32
C ARG A 386 1.44 9.03 -18.14
N PHE A 387 1.74 8.44 -17.00
CA PHE A 387 0.97 8.54 -15.77
C PHE A 387 1.67 9.50 -14.82
N HIS A 388 1.06 10.64 -14.51
CA HIS A 388 1.62 11.60 -13.58
C HIS A 388 0.95 11.48 -12.21
N THR A 389 1.74 11.23 -11.16
CA THR A 389 1.30 11.22 -9.76
C THR A 389 2.37 11.83 -8.87
N GLY A 390 2.00 12.79 -8.02
CA GLY A 390 2.97 13.56 -7.26
C GLY A 390 4.06 14.14 -8.18
N THR A 391 5.31 13.77 -7.93
CA THR A 391 6.48 14.17 -8.74
C THR A 391 6.94 13.10 -9.75
N ALA A 392 6.26 11.95 -9.81
CA ALA A 392 6.59 10.81 -10.66
C ALA A 392 5.76 10.82 -11.96
N ASP A 393 6.39 10.41 -13.07
CA ASP A 393 5.78 10.38 -14.39
C ASP A 393 6.10 9.10 -15.21
N PRO A 394 5.91 7.89 -14.66
CA PRO A 394 6.18 6.65 -15.38
C PRO A 394 5.32 6.48 -16.65
N SER A 395 5.85 5.69 -17.58
CA SER A 395 5.08 5.20 -18.73
C SER A 395 4.32 3.93 -18.37
N GLY A 396 3.24 3.66 -19.09
CA GLY A 396 2.41 2.48 -18.86
C GLY A 396 1.29 2.29 -19.89
N GLU A 397 0.34 1.44 -19.55
CA GLU A 397 -0.91 1.22 -20.29
C GLU A 397 -2.13 1.41 -19.36
N ILE A 398 -3.23 1.89 -19.94
CA ILE A 398 -4.53 1.99 -19.27
C ILE A 398 -5.44 0.82 -19.69
N VAL A 399 -6.07 0.15 -18.74
CA VAL A 399 -7.03 -0.93 -18.99
C VAL A 399 -8.41 -0.54 -18.47
N LEU A 400 -9.36 -0.31 -19.39
CA LEU A 400 -10.74 0.06 -19.07
C LEU A 400 -11.49 -1.19 -18.59
N LEU A 401 -12.16 -1.10 -17.43
CA LEU A 401 -12.75 -2.27 -16.74
C LEU A 401 -14.25 -2.42 -16.99
N ASP A 402 -14.99 -1.33 -17.04
CA ASP A 402 -16.44 -1.22 -17.17
C ASP A 402 -16.89 -0.84 -18.60
N VAL A 403 -16.00 -0.24 -19.41
CA VAL A 403 -16.28 0.20 -20.79
C VAL A 403 -15.30 -0.37 -21.82
N GLU A 404 -15.71 -0.40 -23.09
CA GLU A 404 -14.81 -0.75 -24.21
C GLU A 404 -13.93 0.43 -24.63
N ARG A 405 -14.52 1.62 -24.68
CA ARG A 405 -13.90 2.90 -25.04
C ARG A 405 -14.47 3.98 -24.12
N LEU A 406 -13.65 4.96 -23.77
CA LEU A 406 -14.06 6.07 -22.92
C LEU A 406 -14.28 7.31 -23.78
N GLU A 407 -15.54 7.74 -23.86
CA GLU A 407 -15.94 8.95 -24.61
C GLU A 407 -15.42 10.24 -23.95
N PRO A 408 -15.20 11.33 -24.72
CA PRO A 408 -14.82 12.62 -24.16
C PRO A 408 -15.78 13.09 -23.06
N GLY A 409 -15.24 13.53 -21.92
CA GLY A 409 -16.02 13.96 -20.75
C GLY A 409 -16.64 12.82 -19.92
N ALA A 410 -16.61 11.58 -20.40
CA ALA A 410 -17.11 10.45 -19.65
C ALA A 410 -16.12 9.99 -18.56
N THR A 411 -16.65 9.20 -17.62
CA THR A 411 -15.89 8.67 -16.49
C THR A 411 -16.05 7.15 -16.40
N CYS A 412 -14.99 6.44 -16.02
CA CYS A 412 -14.96 4.99 -15.94
C CYS A 412 -14.03 4.47 -14.83
N LEU A 413 -14.21 3.21 -14.45
CA LEU A 413 -13.23 2.46 -13.65
C LEU A 413 -12.19 1.81 -14.55
N ALA A 414 -10.92 2.01 -14.21
CA ALA A 414 -9.81 1.49 -14.98
C ALA A 414 -8.69 0.94 -14.08
N GLN A 415 -7.82 0.11 -14.66
CA GLN A 415 -6.56 -0.29 -14.06
C GLN A 415 -5.40 0.33 -14.86
N VAL A 416 -4.57 1.10 -14.19
CA VAL A 416 -3.29 1.58 -14.74
C VAL A 416 -2.23 0.53 -14.48
N ARG A 417 -1.43 0.21 -15.51
CA ARG A 417 -0.29 -0.70 -15.42
C ARG A 417 0.95 0.02 -15.89
N LEU A 418 1.89 0.19 -15.00
CA LEU A 418 3.09 1.00 -15.18
C LEU A 418 4.29 0.10 -15.49
N ASP A 419 5.22 0.62 -16.27
CA ASP A 419 6.48 -0.05 -16.57
C ASP A 419 7.43 0.00 -15.36
N GLU A 420 7.37 1.10 -14.59
CA GLU A 420 8.10 1.30 -13.34
C GLU A 420 7.12 1.45 -12.16
N PRO A 421 7.43 0.88 -10.98
CA PRO A 421 6.57 0.99 -9.82
C PRO A 421 6.60 2.40 -9.22
N VAL A 422 5.44 2.87 -8.76
CA VAL A 422 5.28 4.17 -8.09
C VAL A 422 4.72 4.01 -6.68
N VAL A 423 4.90 5.07 -5.89
CA VAL A 423 4.44 5.14 -4.52
C VAL A 423 3.28 6.12 -4.46
N CYS A 424 2.10 5.61 -4.14
CA CYS A 424 0.87 6.38 -4.03
C CYS A 424 0.02 5.86 -2.87
N ALA A 425 -1.03 6.61 -2.55
CA ALA A 425 -2.05 6.24 -1.57
C ALA A 425 -3.44 6.28 -2.24
N PRO A 426 -4.41 5.49 -1.77
CA PRO A 426 -5.81 5.69 -2.11
C PRO A 426 -6.23 7.14 -1.83
N GLY A 427 -6.97 7.75 -2.76
CA GLY A 427 -7.37 9.16 -2.72
C GLY A 427 -6.42 10.12 -3.44
N ASP A 428 -5.20 9.69 -3.79
CA ASP A 428 -4.29 10.52 -4.57
C ASP A 428 -4.85 10.82 -5.97
N ARG A 429 -4.61 12.04 -6.43
CA ARG A 429 -4.98 12.44 -7.79
C ARG A 429 -3.85 12.20 -8.77
N PHE A 430 -4.23 11.94 -10.02
CA PHE A 430 -3.30 11.68 -11.11
C PHE A 430 -3.77 12.32 -12.41
N LEU A 431 -2.84 12.47 -13.35
CA LEU A 431 -3.10 12.90 -14.72
C LEU A 431 -2.57 11.87 -15.71
N LEU A 432 -3.30 11.68 -16.81
CA LEU A 432 -2.89 10.87 -17.95
C LEU A 432 -2.54 11.77 -19.12
N ARG A 433 -1.40 11.48 -19.75
CA ARG A 433 -0.99 12.12 -21.00
C ARG A 433 -0.62 11.07 -22.05
N LEU A 434 -0.78 11.41 -23.32
CA LEU A 434 -0.21 10.64 -24.42
C LEU A 434 1.32 10.77 -24.43
N LEU A 435 2.00 9.71 -24.88
CA LEU A 435 3.46 9.72 -25.00
C LEU A 435 3.95 10.59 -26.16
N SER A 436 3.22 10.59 -27.29
CA SER A 436 3.56 11.38 -28.47
C SER A 436 2.34 11.53 -29.41
N PRO A 437 1.95 12.75 -29.81
CA PRO A 437 2.36 14.02 -29.21
C PRO A 437 1.93 14.10 -27.73
N GLU A 438 2.69 14.81 -26.90
CA GLU A 438 2.34 14.96 -25.48
C GLU A 438 1.06 15.78 -25.35
N ARG A 439 -0.04 15.13 -24.99
CA ARG A 439 -1.34 15.75 -24.79
C ARG A 439 -2.01 15.21 -23.55
N THR A 440 -2.69 16.06 -22.80
CA THR A 440 -3.47 15.64 -21.65
C THR A 440 -4.71 14.88 -22.11
N LEU A 441 -4.89 13.66 -21.59
CA LEU A 441 -6.03 12.79 -21.90
C LEU A 441 -7.16 12.96 -20.88
N GLY A 442 -6.78 13.13 -19.62
CA GLY A 442 -7.71 13.04 -18.51
C GLY A 442 -6.96 12.88 -17.20
N GLY A 443 -7.70 12.56 -16.15
CA GLY A 443 -7.16 12.36 -14.82
C GLY A 443 -8.22 11.81 -13.90
N GLY A 444 -7.91 11.72 -12.62
CA GLY A 444 -8.87 11.26 -11.64
C GLY A 444 -8.21 10.87 -10.33
N VAL A 445 -8.80 9.88 -9.67
CA VAL A 445 -8.44 9.48 -8.31
C VAL A 445 -7.98 8.02 -8.29
N ILE A 446 -6.89 7.76 -7.56
CA ILE A 446 -6.42 6.42 -7.28
C ILE A 446 -7.33 5.80 -6.23
N VAL A 447 -8.00 4.71 -6.59
CA VAL A 447 -8.93 3.99 -5.72
C VAL A 447 -8.20 2.96 -4.89
N GLU A 448 -7.29 2.19 -5.53
CA GLU A 448 -6.56 1.15 -4.84
C GLU A 448 -5.15 0.87 -5.37
N GLU A 449 -4.35 0.35 -4.45
CA GLU A 449 -3.07 -0.28 -4.68
C GLU A 449 -3.25 -1.75 -5.09
N SER A 450 -3.27 -2.03 -6.39
CA SER A 450 -3.60 -3.36 -6.91
C SER A 450 -2.38 -4.28 -7.01
N ARG A 451 -2.45 -5.50 -6.44
CA ARG A 451 -1.38 -6.51 -6.53
C ARG A 451 -1.56 -7.47 -7.72
N TRP A 452 -2.72 -7.45 -8.35
CA TRP A 452 -3.13 -8.43 -9.36
C TRP A 452 -3.72 -7.73 -10.58
N ARG A 453 -3.78 -8.45 -11.70
CA ARG A 453 -4.47 -7.97 -12.90
C ARG A 453 -5.98 -8.08 -12.68
N LEU A 454 -6.67 -6.95 -12.75
CA LEU A 454 -8.13 -6.92 -12.66
C LEU A 454 -8.75 -7.42 -13.98
N LYS A 455 -9.79 -8.23 -13.85
CA LYS A 455 -10.53 -8.78 -15.00
C LYS A 455 -11.59 -7.78 -15.44
N ARG A 456 -11.63 -7.50 -16.75
CA ARG A 456 -12.62 -6.60 -17.37
C ARG A 456 -14.02 -7.22 -17.34
N PHE A 457 -15.05 -6.38 -17.29
CA PHE A 457 -16.47 -6.74 -17.32
C PHE A 457 -16.85 -7.80 -16.29
N LYS A 458 -16.22 -7.77 -15.12
CA LYS A 458 -16.57 -8.61 -13.98
C LYS A 458 -17.23 -7.74 -12.93
N GLU A 459 -18.52 -7.99 -12.73
CA GLU A 459 -19.38 -7.26 -11.79
C GLU A 459 -18.74 -7.19 -10.40
N PHE A 460 -18.28 -8.31 -9.85
CA PHE A 460 -17.59 -8.33 -8.55
C PHE A 460 -16.36 -7.42 -8.46
N VAL A 461 -15.62 -7.21 -9.56
CA VAL A 461 -14.44 -6.32 -9.58
C VAL A 461 -14.88 -4.87 -9.63
N ILE A 462 -15.88 -4.57 -10.46
CA ILE A 462 -16.42 -3.23 -10.66
C ILE A 462 -17.07 -2.75 -9.36
N ASP A 463 -17.90 -3.60 -8.74
CA ASP A 463 -18.57 -3.30 -7.48
C ASP A 463 -17.58 -3.09 -6.33
N GLU A 464 -16.53 -3.92 -6.26
CA GLU A 464 -15.49 -3.79 -5.24
C GLU A 464 -14.74 -2.46 -5.37
N LEU A 465 -14.35 -2.08 -6.59
CA LEU A 465 -13.68 -0.79 -6.83
C LEU A 465 -14.62 0.40 -6.61
N ALA A 466 -15.87 0.32 -7.09
CA ALA A 466 -16.85 1.38 -6.89
C ALA A 466 -17.15 1.61 -5.40
N HIS A 467 -17.25 0.53 -4.62
CA HIS A 467 -17.44 0.61 -3.18
C HIS A 467 -16.23 1.24 -2.48
N GLN A 468 -15.01 0.87 -2.88
CA GLN A 468 -13.79 1.47 -2.34
C GLN A 468 -13.70 2.97 -2.66
N GLU A 469 -14.03 3.38 -3.87
CA GLU A 469 -14.03 4.78 -4.26
C GLU A 469 -15.00 5.62 -3.41
N GLN A 470 -16.23 5.13 -3.22
CA GLN A 470 -17.21 5.79 -2.35
C GLN A 470 -16.71 5.94 -0.92
N SER A 471 -15.87 4.99 -0.47
CA SER A 471 -15.31 4.98 0.88
C SER A 471 -14.14 5.94 1.09
N LEU A 472 -13.55 6.51 0.03
CA LEU A 472 -12.39 7.41 0.12
C LEU A 472 -12.68 8.68 0.92
N GLY A 473 -13.94 9.14 0.94
CA GLY A 473 -14.35 10.36 1.64
C GLY A 473 -14.37 10.25 3.17
N SER A 474 -14.29 9.04 3.74
CA SER A 474 -14.34 8.82 5.18
C SER A 474 -13.41 7.70 5.63
N PRO A 475 -12.45 7.96 6.55
CA PRO A 475 -11.58 6.94 7.10
C PRO A 475 -12.33 5.73 7.70
N ALA A 476 -13.52 5.96 8.24
CA ALA A 476 -14.35 4.89 8.81
C ALA A 476 -14.94 3.98 7.72
N GLN A 477 -15.44 4.56 6.62
CA GLN A 477 -15.96 3.80 5.50
C GLN A 477 -14.83 3.05 4.78
N LEU A 478 -13.66 3.67 4.63
CA LEU A 478 -12.50 3.02 4.04
C LEU A 478 -12.08 1.80 4.87
N LEU A 479 -12.03 1.94 6.20
CA LEU A 479 -11.75 0.83 7.10
C LEU A 479 -12.78 -0.31 6.97
N GLU A 480 -14.07 0.02 6.87
CA GLU A 480 -15.15 -0.95 6.67
C GLU A 480 -14.99 -1.71 5.35
N ALA A 481 -14.79 -0.99 4.24
CA ALA A 481 -14.58 -1.57 2.92
C ALA A 481 -13.34 -2.48 2.88
N MET A 482 -12.24 -2.07 3.53
CA MET A 482 -11.02 -2.87 3.64
C MET A 482 -11.22 -4.15 4.45
N LEU A 483 -11.93 -4.08 5.58
CA LEU A 483 -12.26 -5.26 6.38
C LEU A 483 -13.16 -6.23 5.61
N LEU A 484 -14.13 -5.73 4.86
CA LEU A 484 -15.01 -6.55 4.03
C LEU A 484 -14.22 -7.26 2.93
N ARG A 485 -13.31 -6.54 2.26
CA ARG A 485 -12.43 -7.07 1.22
C ARG A 485 -11.49 -8.17 1.71
N ARG A 486 -10.88 -7.97 2.88
CA ARG A 486 -9.99 -8.97 3.49
C ARG A 486 -10.71 -10.28 3.81
N GLY A 487 -12.05 -10.25 3.94
CA GLY A 487 -12.86 -11.46 4.03
C GLY A 487 -12.58 -12.25 5.31
N ALA A 488 -12.19 -13.52 5.14
CA ALA A 488 -11.89 -14.46 6.22
C ALA A 488 -10.43 -14.31 6.69
N VAL A 489 -10.04 -13.11 7.13
CA VAL A 489 -8.69 -12.84 7.64
C VAL A 489 -8.80 -11.96 8.89
N LEU A 490 -8.28 -12.44 10.02
CA LEU A 490 -8.18 -11.67 11.25
C LEU A 490 -7.11 -10.59 11.12
N SER A 491 -7.51 -9.33 11.30
CA SER A 491 -6.60 -8.18 11.14
C SER A 491 -6.34 -7.48 12.47
N SER A 492 -5.08 -7.21 12.79
CA SER A 492 -4.73 -6.36 13.94
C SER A 492 -4.86 -4.87 13.59
N ALA A 493 -4.92 -4.00 14.61
CA ALA A 493 -4.90 -2.56 14.38
C ALA A 493 -3.61 -2.11 13.67
N GLN A 494 -2.47 -2.78 13.91
CA GLN A 494 -1.22 -2.55 13.19
C GLN A 494 -1.33 -2.90 11.70
N ASP A 495 -1.90 -4.06 11.36
CA ASP A 495 -2.04 -4.46 9.94
C ASP A 495 -2.92 -3.47 9.18
N LEU A 496 -3.99 -2.99 9.82
CA LEU A 496 -4.93 -2.02 9.25
C LEU A 496 -4.34 -0.61 9.19
N SER A 497 -3.44 -0.26 10.12
CA SER A 497 -2.70 1.01 10.13
C SER A 497 -1.81 1.16 8.90
N LEU A 498 -1.08 0.09 8.53
CA LEU A 498 -0.23 0.09 7.33
C LEU A 498 -1.07 0.20 6.05
N ASP A 499 -2.21 -0.46 6.03
CA ASP A 499 -3.13 -0.50 4.90
C ASP A 499 -3.81 0.86 4.67
N LEU A 500 -4.41 1.43 5.73
CA LEU A 500 -5.12 2.72 5.73
C LEU A 500 -4.19 3.93 5.69
N LYS A 501 -2.87 3.74 5.88
CA LYS A 501 -1.90 4.83 6.00
C LYS A 501 -2.24 5.80 7.15
N LEU A 502 -2.77 5.25 8.23
CA LEU A 502 -3.16 5.99 9.44
C LEU A 502 -2.37 5.49 10.65
N PRO A 503 -2.06 6.35 11.63
CA PRO A 503 -1.50 5.93 12.92
C PRO A 503 -2.34 4.84 13.59
N VAL A 504 -1.67 3.93 14.31
CA VAL A 504 -2.34 2.81 15.01
C VAL A 504 -3.39 3.30 16.00
N ALA A 505 -3.14 4.41 16.69
CA ALA A 505 -4.08 5.01 17.63
C ALA A 505 -5.39 5.43 16.96
N ASP A 506 -5.30 6.04 15.78
CA ASP A 506 -6.47 6.52 15.02
C ASP A 506 -7.28 5.33 14.50
N VAL A 507 -6.61 4.29 14.01
CA VAL A 507 -7.27 3.05 13.59
C VAL A 507 -7.96 2.36 14.77
N ALA A 508 -7.33 2.32 15.95
CA ALA A 508 -7.95 1.77 17.15
C ALA A 508 -9.21 2.55 17.55
N ALA A 509 -9.18 3.89 17.47
CA ALA A 509 -10.34 4.74 17.71
C ALA A 509 -11.46 4.51 16.68
N LEU A 510 -11.12 4.36 15.40
CA LEU A 510 -12.07 4.04 14.34
C LEU A 510 -12.70 2.65 14.52
N LEU A 511 -11.90 1.64 14.86
CA LEU A 511 -12.37 0.29 15.17
C LEU A 511 -13.32 0.29 16.38
N ALA A 512 -13.01 1.06 17.42
CA ALA A 512 -13.90 1.22 18.57
C ALA A 512 -15.25 1.86 18.18
N LYS A 513 -15.25 2.85 17.27
CA LYS A 513 -16.47 3.48 16.74
C LYS A 513 -17.31 2.53 15.85
N LEU A 514 -16.66 1.73 15.02
CA LEU A 514 -17.30 0.74 14.15
C LEU A 514 -17.68 -0.55 14.90
N GLY A 515 -17.10 -0.73 16.09
CA GLY A 515 -17.31 -1.88 16.96
C GLY A 515 -18.78 -2.09 17.26
N GLY A 516 -19.27 -3.28 16.94
CA GLY A 516 -20.67 -3.66 17.19
C GLY A 516 -21.61 -3.40 16.00
N LYS A 517 -21.19 -2.64 14.98
CA LYS A 517 -21.92 -2.47 13.73
C LYS A 517 -21.29 -3.35 12.64
N SER A 518 -20.34 -2.79 11.91
CA SER A 518 -19.70 -3.40 10.74
C SER A 518 -18.38 -4.10 11.07
N ALA A 519 -17.71 -3.72 12.15
CA ALA A 519 -16.48 -4.36 12.62
C ALA A 519 -16.72 -5.10 13.94
N ARG A 520 -16.16 -6.31 14.06
CA ARG A 520 -16.26 -7.15 15.26
C ARG A 520 -14.86 -7.61 15.69
N ALA A 521 -14.55 -7.40 16.96
CA ALA A 521 -13.39 -8.00 17.60
C ALA A 521 -13.68 -9.48 17.88
N ILE A 522 -12.72 -10.37 17.65
CA ILE A 522 -12.93 -11.83 17.76
C ILE A 522 -11.95 -12.44 18.77
N GLY A 523 -12.54 -13.18 19.73
CA GLY A 523 -11.83 -13.88 20.79
C GLY A 523 -11.05 -12.94 21.70
N LYS A 524 -10.13 -13.51 22.49
CA LYS A 524 -9.22 -12.75 23.38
C LYS A 524 -8.03 -12.14 22.63
N SER A 525 -7.93 -12.39 21.33
CA SER A 525 -6.78 -11.99 20.50
C SER A 525 -6.71 -10.50 20.19
N GLY A 526 -7.82 -9.76 20.39
CA GLY A 526 -7.92 -8.33 20.04
C GLY A 526 -7.89 -8.04 18.54
N LYS A 527 -8.01 -9.06 17.69
CA LYS A 527 -8.07 -8.92 16.22
C LYS A 527 -9.51 -8.67 15.74
N TRP A 528 -9.62 -8.02 14.58
CA TRP A 528 -10.86 -7.54 14.02
C TRP A 528 -11.18 -8.20 12.68
N MET A 529 -12.47 -8.36 12.40
CA MET A 529 -13.02 -8.81 11.12
C MET A 529 -14.35 -8.10 10.84
N HIS A 530 -14.71 -8.01 9.56
CA HIS A 530 -16.02 -7.48 9.16
C HIS A 530 -17.17 -8.38 9.66
N ALA A 531 -18.28 -7.77 10.07
CA ALA A 531 -19.44 -8.46 10.64
C ALA A 531 -20.07 -9.46 9.65
N GLN A 532 -20.17 -9.11 8.37
CA GLN A 532 -20.68 -10.03 7.34
C GLN A 532 -19.72 -11.21 7.09
N SER A 533 -18.41 -10.98 7.16
CA SER A 533 -17.41 -12.03 7.03
C SER A 533 -17.43 -12.96 8.23
N LEU A 534 -17.68 -12.42 9.43
CA LEU A 534 -17.94 -13.21 10.64
C LEU A 534 -19.18 -14.10 10.49
N THR A 535 -20.31 -13.54 10.05
CA THR A 535 -21.54 -14.32 9.85
C THR A 535 -21.34 -15.44 8.82
N ARG A 536 -20.66 -15.16 7.69
CA ARG A 536 -20.31 -16.19 6.70
C ARG A 536 -19.36 -17.24 7.27
N GLY A 537 -18.38 -16.82 8.06
CA GLY A 537 -17.44 -17.69 8.75
C GLY A 537 -18.14 -18.67 9.70
N LEU A 538 -19.00 -18.15 10.58
CA LEU A 538 -19.81 -18.92 11.51
C LEU A 538 -20.75 -19.88 10.78
N ALA A 539 -21.47 -19.41 9.76
CA ALA A 539 -22.36 -20.26 8.97
C ALA A 539 -21.61 -21.44 8.32
N ARG A 540 -20.39 -21.22 7.82
CA ARG A 540 -19.56 -22.29 7.25
C ARG A 540 -19.11 -23.30 8.31
N VAL A 541 -18.73 -22.84 9.50
CA VAL A 541 -18.35 -23.73 10.62
C VAL A 541 -19.55 -24.56 11.07
N THR A 542 -20.71 -23.94 11.28
CA THR A 542 -21.94 -24.63 11.68
C THR A 542 -22.39 -25.62 10.61
N SER A 543 -22.37 -25.23 9.33
CA SER A 543 -22.73 -26.14 8.24
C SER A 543 -21.76 -27.33 8.12
N ALA A 544 -20.45 -27.11 8.31
CA ALA A 544 -19.46 -28.20 8.35
C ALA A 544 -19.71 -29.16 9.52
N LEU A 545 -20.12 -28.63 10.69
CA LEU A 545 -20.48 -29.42 11.86
C LEU A 545 -21.75 -30.26 11.61
N GLU A 546 -22.79 -29.65 11.04
CA GLU A 546 -24.03 -30.33 10.67
C GLU A 546 -23.79 -31.44 9.64
N GLN A 547 -23.01 -31.17 8.59
CA GLN A 547 -22.65 -32.16 7.58
C GLN A 547 -21.88 -33.34 8.19
N TYR A 548 -20.94 -33.07 9.11
CA TYR A 548 -20.20 -34.13 9.80
C TYR A 548 -21.13 -35.04 10.62
N PHE A 549 -22.05 -34.47 11.38
CA PHE A 549 -22.99 -35.26 12.20
C PHE A 549 -24.10 -35.94 11.39
N ALA A 550 -24.47 -35.40 10.23
CA ALA A 550 -25.34 -36.08 9.28
C ALA A 550 -24.65 -37.34 8.71
N ALA A 551 -23.37 -37.25 8.38
CA ALA A 551 -22.57 -38.38 7.92
C ALA A 551 -22.21 -39.37 9.05
N ASN A 552 -22.15 -38.91 10.31
CA ASN A 552 -21.79 -39.71 11.47
C ASN A 552 -22.84 -39.60 12.59
N PRO A 553 -24.06 -40.17 12.43
CA PRO A 553 -25.14 -40.00 13.42
C PRO A 553 -24.79 -40.51 14.82
N LEU A 554 -23.87 -41.48 14.92
CA LEU A 554 -23.50 -42.14 16.17
C LEU A 554 -22.43 -41.42 16.98
N ARG A 555 -21.78 -40.39 16.43
CA ARG A 555 -20.74 -39.62 17.12
C ARG A 555 -21.36 -38.52 17.99
N SER A 556 -20.84 -38.35 19.20
CA SER A 556 -21.25 -37.28 20.12
C SER A 556 -20.50 -35.96 19.88
N ALA A 557 -19.24 -36.04 19.47
CA ALA A 557 -18.35 -34.91 19.26
C ALA A 557 -17.42 -35.14 18.05
N VAL A 558 -16.86 -34.05 17.52
CA VAL A 558 -15.88 -34.04 16.44
C VAL A 558 -14.57 -33.41 16.90
N GLU A 559 -13.44 -33.95 16.46
CA GLU A 559 -12.14 -33.33 16.66
C GLU A 559 -12.04 -32.00 15.89
N THR A 560 -11.53 -30.96 16.55
CA THR A 560 -11.30 -29.63 15.96
C THR A 560 -10.46 -29.68 14.69
N SER A 561 -9.47 -30.56 14.62
CA SER A 561 -8.60 -30.76 13.44
C SER A 561 -9.38 -31.24 12.21
N VAL A 562 -10.33 -32.16 12.39
CA VAL A 562 -11.19 -32.70 11.32
C VAL A 562 -12.14 -31.62 10.82
N LEU A 563 -12.73 -30.85 11.74
CA LEU A 563 -13.63 -29.75 11.40
C LEU A 563 -12.88 -28.58 10.73
N ARG A 564 -11.63 -28.32 11.12
CA ARG A 564 -10.79 -27.32 10.44
C ARG A 564 -10.50 -27.73 9.00
N ALA A 565 -10.17 -28.99 8.77
CA ALA A 565 -9.85 -29.50 7.44
C ALA A 565 -11.01 -29.34 6.45
N SER A 566 -12.27 -29.51 6.90
CA SER A 566 -13.45 -29.32 6.06
C SER A 566 -13.78 -27.84 5.78
N THR A 567 -13.41 -26.92 6.68
CA THR A 567 -13.65 -25.48 6.49
C THR A 567 -12.61 -24.82 5.60
N GLY A 568 -11.34 -25.28 5.63
CA GLY A 568 -10.24 -24.69 4.87
C GLY A 568 -9.68 -23.39 5.44
N TYR A 569 -10.03 -23.06 6.68
CA TYR A 569 -9.53 -21.87 7.37
C TYR A 569 -8.16 -22.09 8.02
N ASP A 570 -7.42 -20.99 8.21
CA ASP A 570 -6.21 -21.00 9.03
C ASP A 570 -6.56 -21.33 10.49
N GLU A 571 -5.57 -21.82 11.23
CA GLU A 571 -5.75 -22.27 12.61
C GLU A 571 -6.24 -21.15 13.55
N ALA A 572 -5.67 -19.94 13.42
CA ALA A 572 -6.01 -18.82 14.29
C ALA A 572 -7.44 -18.33 14.04
N LEU A 573 -7.85 -18.17 12.78
CA LEU A 573 -9.23 -17.81 12.44
C LEU A 573 -10.21 -18.89 12.87
N PHE A 574 -9.90 -20.16 12.60
CA PHE A 574 -10.79 -21.26 12.94
C PHE A 574 -11.05 -21.35 14.44
N HIS A 575 -10.01 -21.27 15.27
CA HIS A 575 -10.17 -21.24 16.73
C HIS A 575 -10.97 -20.02 17.19
N ALA A 576 -10.73 -18.85 16.62
CA ALA A 576 -11.46 -17.63 16.97
C ALA A 576 -12.96 -17.72 16.59
N LEU A 577 -13.29 -18.34 15.45
CA LEU A 577 -14.67 -18.62 15.05
C LEU A 577 -15.34 -19.64 15.96
N LEU A 578 -14.62 -20.67 16.41
CA LEU A 578 -15.12 -21.65 17.36
C LEU A 578 -15.44 -21.03 18.73
N GLU A 579 -14.55 -20.20 19.26
CA GLU A 579 -14.79 -19.47 20.51
C GLU A 579 -16.03 -18.56 20.40
N GLU A 580 -16.17 -17.84 19.28
CA GLU A 580 -17.33 -16.99 19.03
C GLU A 580 -18.63 -17.80 18.88
N ALA A 581 -18.60 -18.92 18.16
CA ALA A 581 -19.74 -19.82 18.02
C ALA A 581 -20.15 -20.43 19.38
N ALA A 582 -19.18 -20.76 20.24
CA ALA A 582 -19.41 -21.22 21.60
C ALA A 582 -20.03 -20.12 22.47
N ALA A 583 -19.53 -18.88 22.39
CA ALA A 583 -20.09 -17.73 23.09
C ALA A 583 -21.54 -17.44 22.67
N ARG A 584 -21.89 -17.72 21.41
CA ARG A 584 -23.26 -17.65 20.87
C ARG A 584 -24.12 -18.88 21.15
N GLN A 585 -23.61 -19.85 21.92
CA GLN A 585 -24.30 -21.11 22.24
C GLN A 585 -24.70 -21.93 21.00
N GLN A 586 -23.99 -21.78 19.87
CA GLN A 586 -24.23 -22.57 18.65
C GLN A 586 -23.53 -23.94 18.73
N LEU A 587 -22.45 -24.03 19.51
CA LEU A 587 -21.68 -25.25 19.76
C LEU A 587 -21.13 -25.26 21.18
N VAL A 588 -20.61 -26.41 21.60
CA VAL A 588 -19.95 -26.61 22.89
C VAL A 588 -18.53 -27.10 22.64
N LEU A 589 -17.56 -26.44 23.26
CA LEU A 589 -16.15 -26.84 23.24
C LEU A 589 -15.90 -27.78 24.44
N GLU A 590 -15.37 -28.96 24.16
CA GLU A 590 -15.05 -29.98 25.16
C GLU A 590 -13.53 -30.06 25.39
N ALA A 591 -13.14 -30.54 26.58
CA ALA A 591 -11.73 -30.75 26.90
C ALA A 591 -11.09 -31.75 25.93
N GLY A 592 -9.86 -31.48 25.51
CA GLY A 592 -9.12 -32.32 24.57
C GLY A 592 -9.30 -31.96 23.09
N GLY A 593 -9.88 -30.79 22.76
CA GLY A 593 -9.95 -30.31 21.38
C GLY A 593 -11.12 -30.87 20.58
N LYS A 594 -12.20 -31.22 21.28
CA LYS A 594 -13.45 -31.74 20.69
C LYS A 594 -14.55 -30.68 20.68
N VAL A 595 -15.46 -30.79 19.70
CA VAL A 595 -16.57 -29.88 19.48
C VAL A 595 -17.87 -30.67 19.35
N ARG A 596 -18.92 -30.20 20.03
CA ARG A 596 -20.26 -30.78 19.95
C ARG A 596 -21.27 -29.73 19.50
N ALA A 597 -22.28 -30.14 18.74
CA ALA A 597 -23.39 -29.25 18.38
C ALA A 597 -24.23 -28.90 19.62
N ALA A 598 -24.66 -27.65 19.76
CA ALA A 598 -25.50 -27.23 20.87
C ALA A 598 -26.81 -28.03 20.90
N GLY A 599 -27.20 -28.51 22.08
CA GLY A 599 -28.41 -29.32 22.26
C GLY A 599 -28.31 -30.79 21.80
N ARG A 600 -27.25 -31.20 21.10
CA ARG A 600 -27.01 -32.62 20.78
C ARG A 600 -26.54 -33.34 22.04
N SER A 601 -27.47 -33.89 22.81
CA SER A 601 -27.16 -34.99 23.72
C SER A 601 -27.60 -36.27 23.01
N LEU A 602 -26.75 -37.29 22.99
CA LEU A 602 -27.21 -38.65 22.70
C LEU A 602 -28.01 -39.09 23.93
N ALA A 603 -29.23 -38.57 24.07
CA ALA A 603 -30.15 -39.00 25.12
C ALA A 603 -30.46 -40.47 24.85
N LEU A 604 -29.80 -41.34 25.62
CA LEU A 604 -30.09 -42.76 25.63
C LEU A 604 -31.47 -42.92 26.27
N ASP A 605 -32.37 -43.64 25.60
CA ASP A 605 -33.59 -44.13 26.23
C ASP A 605 -33.23 -45.04 27.41
N ALA A 606 -34.14 -45.21 28.37
CA ALA A 606 -33.88 -45.97 29.59
C ALA A 606 -33.32 -47.38 29.31
N LYS A 607 -33.74 -48.01 28.21
CA LYS A 607 -33.26 -49.32 27.77
C LYS A 607 -31.82 -49.27 27.24
N SER A 608 -31.48 -48.31 26.38
CA SER A 608 -30.10 -48.16 25.91
C SER A 608 -29.16 -47.66 27.00
N ARG A 609 -29.66 -46.91 27.99
CA ARG A 609 -28.87 -46.52 29.15
C ARG A 609 -28.50 -47.72 30.02
N ALA A 610 -29.47 -48.60 30.29
CA ALA A 610 -29.20 -49.85 31.00
C ALA A 610 -28.21 -50.73 30.23
N LEU A 611 -28.33 -50.80 28.90
CA LEU A 611 -27.37 -51.52 28.05
C LEU A 611 -25.97 -50.88 28.08
N PHE A 612 -25.89 -49.55 28.06
CA PHE A 612 -24.64 -48.80 28.14
C PHE A 612 -23.90 -49.07 29.45
N ASP A 613 -24.61 -48.97 30.59
CA ASP A 613 -24.03 -49.21 31.91
C ASP A 613 -23.60 -50.69 32.06
N ALA A 614 -24.40 -51.64 31.56
CA ALA A 614 -24.07 -53.06 31.58
C ALA A 614 -22.87 -53.40 30.67
N LEU A 615 -22.75 -52.78 29.49
CA LEU A 615 -21.59 -52.94 28.60
C LEU A 615 -20.32 -52.37 29.23
N ARG A 616 -20.42 -51.20 29.88
CA ARG A 616 -19.31 -50.58 30.61
C ARG A 616 -18.78 -51.50 31.71
N GLU A 617 -19.68 -52.04 32.54
CA GLU A 617 -19.30 -52.98 33.61
C GLU A 617 -18.71 -54.28 33.05
N ARG A 618 -19.29 -54.81 31.98
CA ARG A 618 -18.79 -56.04 31.35
C ARG A 618 -17.40 -55.86 30.76
N LEU A 619 -17.12 -54.72 30.12
CA LEU A 619 -15.79 -54.39 29.60
C LEU A 619 -14.77 -54.16 30.72
N ALA A 620 -15.18 -53.50 31.81
CA ALA A 620 -14.33 -53.32 32.98
C ALA A 620 -13.98 -54.66 33.64
N ALA A 621 -14.96 -55.57 33.77
CA ALA A 621 -14.76 -56.91 34.34
C ALA A 621 -13.88 -57.81 33.45
N ALA A 622 -13.92 -57.63 32.13
CA ALA A 622 -13.15 -58.42 31.19
C ALA A 622 -11.63 -58.09 31.18
N ARG A 623 -11.22 -56.94 31.73
CA ARG A 623 -9.83 -56.46 31.82
C ARG A 623 -9.03 -56.63 30.52
N PHE A 624 -8.18 -57.65 30.43
CA PHE A 624 -7.27 -57.93 29.31
C PHE A 624 -7.76 -59.01 28.35
N GLN A 625 -9.00 -59.47 28.51
CA GLN A 625 -9.65 -60.46 27.65
C GLN A 625 -11.02 -59.93 27.18
N PRO A 626 -11.04 -58.87 26.35
CA PRO A 626 -12.28 -58.21 25.97
C PRO A 626 -13.15 -59.14 25.12
N PRO A 627 -14.47 -59.22 25.39
CA PRO A 627 -15.39 -59.99 24.55
C PRO A 627 -15.50 -59.35 23.16
N THR A 628 -15.69 -60.18 22.14
CA THR A 628 -15.88 -59.72 20.76
C THR A 628 -17.27 -59.10 20.56
N GLN A 629 -17.46 -58.30 19.49
CA GLN A 629 -18.78 -57.73 19.17
C GLN A 629 -19.90 -58.78 19.05
N PRO A 630 -19.69 -59.94 18.39
CA PRO A 630 -20.69 -61.02 18.34
C PRO A 630 -20.97 -61.64 19.72
N GLU A 631 -19.96 -61.82 20.57
CA GLU A 631 -20.12 -62.35 21.93
C GLU A 631 -20.94 -61.41 22.81
N LEU A 632 -20.71 -60.11 22.70
CA LEU A 632 -21.51 -59.09 23.38
C LEU A 632 -22.95 -59.04 22.86
N ALA A 633 -23.15 -59.17 21.55
CA ALA A 633 -24.48 -59.24 20.94
C ALA A 633 -25.28 -60.45 21.46
N ALA A 634 -24.64 -61.62 21.53
CA ALA A 634 -25.23 -62.83 22.08
C ALA A 634 -25.53 -62.71 23.59
N ALA A 635 -24.59 -62.18 24.38
CA ALA A 635 -24.73 -62.08 25.84
C ALA A 635 -25.86 -61.15 26.28
N PHE A 636 -26.07 -60.05 25.57
CA PHE A 636 -27.12 -59.07 25.90
C PHE A 636 -28.40 -59.25 25.09
N ASN A 637 -28.45 -60.25 24.19
CA ASN A 637 -29.56 -60.50 23.27
C ASN A 637 -29.96 -59.25 22.46
N VAL A 638 -28.96 -58.58 21.88
CA VAL A 638 -29.15 -57.35 21.07
C VAL A 638 -28.46 -57.54 19.72
N LYS A 639 -28.96 -56.88 18.68
CA LYS A 639 -28.33 -56.87 17.35
C LYS A 639 -26.91 -56.29 17.43
N GLU A 640 -25.97 -56.86 16.68
CA GLU A 640 -24.57 -56.40 16.62
C GLU A 640 -24.43 -54.91 16.27
N ALA A 641 -25.33 -54.37 15.43
CA ALA A 641 -25.35 -52.96 15.08
C ALA A 641 -25.57 -52.04 16.31
N GLU A 642 -26.40 -52.46 17.27
CA GLU A 642 -26.67 -51.69 18.48
C GLU A 642 -25.51 -51.79 19.47
N ILE A 643 -24.86 -52.97 19.57
CA ILE A 643 -23.63 -53.14 20.35
C ILE A 643 -22.52 -52.26 19.81
N LYS A 644 -22.30 -52.26 18.49
CA LYS A 644 -21.31 -51.39 17.84
C LYS A 644 -21.59 -49.92 18.10
N ARG A 645 -22.87 -49.52 18.07
CA ARG A 645 -23.31 -48.15 18.41
C ARG A 645 -22.96 -47.80 19.87
N MET A 646 -23.31 -48.66 20.83
CA MET A 646 -23.02 -48.44 22.25
C MET A 646 -21.52 -48.44 22.56
N LEU A 647 -20.74 -49.30 21.92
CA LEU A 647 -19.27 -49.33 22.06
C LEU A 647 -18.61 -48.06 21.52
N THR A 648 -19.13 -47.51 20.42
CA THR A 648 -18.65 -46.23 19.87
C THR A 648 -18.97 -45.09 20.84
N LEU A 649 -20.16 -45.09 21.44
CA LEU A 649 -20.59 -44.16 22.49
C LEU A 649 -19.70 -44.25 23.75
N LEU A 650 -19.42 -45.47 24.22
CA LEU A 650 -18.51 -45.71 25.34
C LEU A 650 -17.09 -45.20 25.07
N ALA A 651 -16.64 -45.31 23.81
CA ALA A 651 -15.36 -44.78 23.40
C ALA A 651 -15.35 -43.25 23.32
N ASP A 652 -16.44 -42.65 22.84
CA ASP A 652 -16.60 -41.20 22.78
C ASP A 652 -16.64 -40.57 24.20
N GLU A 653 -17.32 -41.21 25.17
CA GLU A 653 -17.33 -40.81 26.60
C GLU A 653 -16.03 -41.16 27.36
N GLY A 654 -15.07 -41.82 26.70
CA GLY A 654 -13.76 -42.14 27.27
C GLY A 654 -13.75 -43.33 28.24
N HIS A 655 -14.82 -44.12 28.30
CA HIS A 655 -14.88 -45.34 29.10
C HIS A 655 -14.19 -46.54 28.43
N ALA A 656 -14.13 -46.56 27.10
CA ALA A 656 -13.44 -47.58 26.32
C ALA A 656 -12.54 -46.97 25.25
N ARG A 657 -11.63 -47.76 24.66
CA ARG A 657 -10.95 -47.40 23.41
C ARG A 657 -10.94 -48.57 22.45
N HIS A 658 -11.03 -48.24 21.16
CA HIS A 658 -10.90 -49.20 20.08
C HIS A 658 -9.43 -49.58 19.88
N VAL A 659 -9.18 -50.88 19.93
CA VAL A 659 -7.90 -51.55 19.63
C VAL A 659 -8.18 -52.44 18.42
N GLY A 660 -7.23 -52.62 17.50
CA GLY A 660 -7.44 -53.24 16.18
C GLY A 660 -8.27 -54.54 16.16
N GLU A 661 -8.78 -54.91 14.97
CA GLU A 661 -9.66 -56.09 14.76
C GLU A 661 -11.04 -56.00 15.42
N GLY A 662 -11.54 -54.78 15.67
CA GLY A 662 -12.89 -54.58 16.20
C GLY A 662 -13.02 -54.76 17.71
N LEU A 663 -11.90 -54.78 18.43
CA LEU A 663 -11.83 -54.96 19.88
C LEU A 663 -11.97 -53.63 20.62
N TYR A 664 -12.66 -53.65 21.75
CA TYR A 664 -12.79 -52.50 22.63
C TYR A 664 -12.30 -52.88 24.01
N PHE A 665 -11.33 -52.14 24.54
CA PHE A 665 -10.84 -52.31 25.90
C PHE A 665 -11.33 -51.17 26.77
N ALA A 666 -11.58 -51.44 28.06
CA ALA A 666 -11.84 -50.39 29.02
C ALA A 666 -10.60 -49.48 29.16
N THR A 667 -10.81 -48.16 29.27
CA THR A 667 -9.71 -47.19 29.35
C THR A 667 -8.80 -47.46 30.55
N ALA A 668 -9.36 -47.87 31.70
CA ALA A 668 -8.58 -48.23 32.89
C ALA A 668 -7.66 -49.44 32.63
N ALA A 669 -8.17 -50.48 31.94
CA ALA A 669 -7.37 -51.65 31.59
C ALA A 669 -6.23 -51.30 30.61
N LEU A 670 -6.44 -50.35 29.70
CA LEU A 670 -5.37 -49.90 28.80
C LEU A 670 -4.26 -49.14 29.52
N GLU A 671 -4.58 -48.29 30.50
CA GLU A 671 -3.54 -47.62 31.30
C GLU A 671 -2.77 -48.61 32.17
N GLU A 672 -3.43 -49.63 32.73
CA GLU A 672 -2.76 -50.74 33.43
C GLU A 672 -1.83 -51.53 32.48
N ALA A 673 -2.30 -51.86 31.28
CA ALA A 673 -1.50 -52.55 30.28
C ALA A 673 -0.28 -51.71 29.86
N ARG A 674 -0.46 -50.41 29.69
CA ARG A 674 0.61 -49.46 29.37
C ARG A 674 1.69 -49.44 30.45
N ALA A 675 1.28 -49.38 31.72
CA ALA A 675 2.21 -49.43 32.85
C ALA A 675 2.97 -50.78 32.92
N ALA A 676 2.27 -51.89 32.69
CA ALA A 676 2.89 -53.22 32.66
C ALA A 676 3.88 -53.41 31.50
N ILE A 677 3.56 -52.88 30.31
CA ILE A 677 4.46 -52.90 29.15
C ILE A 677 5.73 -52.09 29.44
N ALA A 678 5.58 -50.91 30.06
CA ALA A 678 6.71 -50.08 30.44
C ALA A 678 7.60 -50.80 31.46
N ALA A 679 7.02 -51.35 32.54
CA ALA A 679 7.75 -52.08 33.57
C ALA A 679 8.46 -53.34 33.02
N ASN A 680 7.84 -54.05 32.09
CA ASN A 680 8.45 -55.22 31.44
C ASN A 680 9.68 -54.82 30.61
N CYS A 681 9.56 -53.77 29.80
CA CYS A 681 10.68 -53.25 29.01
C CYS A 681 11.81 -52.68 29.87
N GLU A 682 11.49 -52.02 30.99
CA GLU A 682 12.50 -51.48 31.93
C GLU A 682 13.26 -52.59 32.64
N LYS A 683 12.57 -53.68 33.03
CA LYS A 683 13.17 -54.81 33.74
C LYS A 683 14.07 -55.67 32.86
N HIS A 684 13.70 -55.88 31.61
CA HIS A 684 14.40 -56.81 30.70
C HIS A 684 15.22 -56.09 29.60
N GLY A 685 15.16 -54.76 29.52
CA GLY A 685 15.79 -53.95 28.46
C GLY A 685 15.13 -54.07 27.07
N HIS A 686 14.24 -55.04 26.90
CA HIS A 686 13.41 -55.30 25.73
C HIS A 686 12.09 -55.95 26.16
N LEU A 687 11.09 -55.94 25.29
CA LEU A 687 9.78 -56.49 25.58
C LEU A 687 9.80 -58.02 25.49
N GLU A 688 9.66 -58.68 26.63
CA GLU A 688 9.50 -60.14 26.70
C GLU A 688 8.01 -60.51 26.72
N ILE A 689 7.49 -60.95 25.56
CA ILE A 689 6.09 -61.35 25.38
C ILE A 689 5.62 -62.43 26.38
N PRO A 690 6.40 -63.47 26.71
CA PRO A 690 5.99 -64.48 27.69
C PRO A 690 5.81 -63.88 29.09
N ALA A 691 6.78 -63.09 29.57
CA ALA A 691 6.72 -62.47 30.88
C ALA A 691 5.58 -61.44 31.00
N LEU A 692 5.31 -60.69 29.93
CA LEU A 692 4.18 -59.75 29.89
C LEU A 692 2.83 -60.47 29.86
N ARG A 693 2.72 -61.58 29.12
CA ARG A 693 1.51 -62.40 29.06
C ARG A 693 1.15 -62.93 30.44
N ASP A 694 2.13 -63.45 31.17
CA ASP A 694 1.93 -64.03 32.49
C ASP A 694 1.61 -62.94 33.53
N ALA A 695 2.18 -61.73 33.38
CA ALA A 695 1.87 -60.60 34.24
C ALA A 695 0.46 -60.01 34.04
N LEU A 696 -0.06 -60.07 32.81
CA LEU A 696 -1.39 -59.54 32.45
C LEU A 696 -2.49 -60.62 32.40
N ASP A 697 -2.19 -61.87 32.75
CA ASP A 697 -3.09 -63.04 32.69
C ASP A 697 -3.94 -63.06 31.40
N THR A 698 -3.26 -62.96 30.25
CA THR A 698 -3.91 -62.88 28.94
C THR A 698 -3.37 -63.91 27.96
N THR A 699 -3.96 -63.98 26.77
CA THR A 699 -3.52 -64.88 25.70
C THR A 699 -2.88 -64.09 24.57
N ARG A 700 -2.09 -64.76 23.72
CA ARG A 700 -1.48 -64.13 22.54
C ARG A 700 -2.52 -63.50 21.61
N LYS A 701 -3.74 -64.04 21.58
CA LYS A 701 -4.87 -63.54 20.79
C LYS A 701 -5.21 -62.08 21.13
N TRP A 702 -5.17 -61.70 22.40
CA TRP A 702 -5.52 -60.34 22.86
C TRP A 702 -4.29 -59.44 23.03
N LEU A 703 -3.14 -60.05 23.38
CA LEU A 703 -1.91 -59.32 23.63
C LEU A 703 -1.30 -58.71 22.35
N ILE A 704 -1.37 -59.42 21.21
CA ILE A 704 -0.78 -58.94 19.96
C ILE A 704 -1.47 -57.66 19.46
N PRO A 705 -2.81 -57.59 19.31
CA PRO A 705 -3.50 -56.36 18.92
C PRO A 705 -3.23 -55.18 19.86
N LEU A 706 -3.12 -55.46 21.17
CA LEU A 706 -2.82 -54.45 22.18
C LEU A 706 -1.40 -53.88 22.02
N LEU A 707 -0.41 -54.73 21.72
CA LEU A 707 0.95 -54.28 21.41
C LEU A 707 1.01 -53.47 20.11
N GLU A 708 0.28 -53.88 19.07
CA GLU A 708 0.21 -53.13 17.81
C GLU A 708 -0.41 -51.73 18.00
N HIS A 709 -1.42 -51.61 18.86
CA HIS A 709 -2.00 -50.32 19.23
C HIS A 709 -1.00 -49.40 19.94
N PHE A 710 -0.22 -49.93 20.87
CA PHE A 710 0.82 -49.16 21.57
C PHE A 710 2.05 -48.85 20.69
N ASP A 711 2.38 -49.73 19.74
CA ASP A 711 3.37 -49.47 18.69
C ASP A 711 2.89 -48.27 17.83
N ALA A 712 1.62 -48.22 17.43
CA ALA A 712 1.04 -47.12 16.66
C ALA A 712 0.97 -45.80 17.44
N GLN A 713 0.78 -45.86 18.77
CA GLN A 713 0.87 -44.69 19.66
C GLN A 713 2.33 -44.28 19.96
N GLY A 714 3.31 -45.07 19.51
CA GLY A 714 4.72 -44.77 19.67
C GLY A 714 5.26 -45.01 21.08
N LEU A 715 4.59 -45.82 21.90
CA LEU A 715 5.10 -46.24 23.22
C LEU A 715 6.29 -47.19 23.07
N THR A 716 6.17 -48.15 22.16
CA THR A 716 7.18 -49.15 21.83
C THR A 716 7.60 -48.99 20.37
N ILE A 717 8.88 -49.27 20.08
CA ILE A 717 9.44 -49.30 18.73
C ILE A 717 10.05 -50.68 18.50
N ARG A 718 9.83 -51.23 17.30
CA ARG A 718 10.44 -52.49 16.87
C ARG A 718 11.88 -52.23 16.40
N GLN A 719 12.87 -52.74 17.12
CA GLN A 719 14.28 -52.73 16.75
C GLN A 719 14.71 -54.17 16.43
N GLY A 720 14.76 -54.51 15.13
CA GLY A 720 15.06 -55.87 14.68
C GLY A 720 13.99 -56.87 15.15
N ALA A 721 14.41 -57.90 15.88
CA ALA A 721 13.51 -58.93 16.43
C ALA A 721 12.79 -58.50 17.72
N ASN A 722 13.25 -57.44 18.38
CA ASN A 722 12.78 -57.04 19.71
C ASN A 722 11.98 -55.74 19.67
N ARG A 723 11.00 -55.60 20.57
CA ARG A 723 10.33 -54.31 20.84
C ARG A 723 11.02 -53.66 22.04
N VAL A 724 11.30 -52.37 21.97
CA VAL A 724 11.91 -51.60 23.05
C VAL A 724 11.06 -50.36 23.34
N LEU A 725 11.12 -49.86 24.58
CA LEU A 725 10.51 -48.58 24.93
C LEU A 725 11.14 -47.47 24.08
N ARG A 726 10.29 -46.61 23.52
CA ARG A 726 10.76 -45.39 22.87
C ARG A 726 11.26 -44.44 23.95
N LYS A 727 12.58 -44.23 24.02
CA LYS A 727 13.13 -43.14 24.84
C LYS A 727 12.52 -41.82 24.33
N ARG A 728 11.90 -41.07 25.24
CA ARG A 728 11.31 -39.76 24.95
C ARG A 728 12.36 -38.78 24.50
#